data_AF-A0A834TLS5-F1
#
_entry.id   AF-A0A834TLS5-F1
#
_cell.length_a   1.000
_cell.length_b   1.000
_cell.length_c   1.000
_cell.angle_alpha   90.00
_cell.angle_beta   90.00
_cell.angle_gamma   90.00
#
_symmetry.space_group_name_H-M   'P 1'
#
loop_
_entity.id
_entity.type
_entity.pdbx_description
1 polymer ?
#
loop_
_entity_poly.entity_id
_entity_poly.type
_entity_poly.pdbx_seq_one_letter_code
_entity_poly.pdbx_strand_id
1 'polypeptide(L)'
;MRKLGLRPLLHVRGYPMLEWKHFETLFDRMASRDMVEFIKGVRQSNDPNLLDKLKITLRSVDALVNHAEERQAANWHIQQWLNDLKDAMFEAEDILDEIATTASVQKSGTMSKMPLHIDRLRNLQILTAFVQGNGCGSSIKELKELQFLKKKLCISNLQYVVNPQDAMKADLMGKEQLNELVLKWTGSENDSEKVRSVLNQLQPPKALKKLTIKGYGGTSFPDCPSNHRNGNGVIPFRSLQTLRFENMPQWEEWLPFTVTDEDSDGAFPCLRQLFLKNCPKLMKDLPKKLPFLAKLVITKCQQLEATIPPTISELQLEYCEKVSMKEHLPQLLNLTISGYDAFELPFGEGGLSAPNLTYLLIDNCKNLQSLPPLMNDQLPSLVTLNIWLCPKLESFSEGGLPKSLNFLEINRCEKLFANRKNWGLQKLPSLRSFGIKGTCKDGESFPEEWLLPSSLTSLYIRKLQNFKSLNGDGIQKLTSLENLGVTMMDLNGFSLEVFPPKASLPKIIFHTMASFLTTFTFAFHFIIIILFPSHLTITNGSFFLSPTDQKITHLHFYFHDIVTGKNPTSIQIVGPPKGSIRGFGTTFMMDDPLTEGPDPNSRLIGRSQGIYALASQHIESDGLLMVLSFAFVEGSYKGSTLSIVGRNPVMERVREMGVIGGSGVFRYGRGFALAKTCMFETKSGVVVVEYNVSVMHF
;
A
#
# COMPACT_ATOMS: atom_id res chain seq x y z
N MET A 1 15.86 11.40 12.65
CA MET A 1 16.29 9.98 12.75
C MET A 1 16.80 9.59 14.15
N ARG A 2 17.98 9.99 14.64
CA ARG A 2 18.46 9.56 16.00
C ARG A 2 17.72 10.16 17.21
N LYS A 3 17.01 11.29 17.08
CA LYS A 3 16.26 11.91 18.18
C LYS A 3 14.81 11.40 18.36
N LEU A 4 14.34 10.47 17.51
CA LEU A 4 12.96 9.95 17.56
C LEU A 4 12.87 8.41 17.64
N GLY A 5 13.98 7.70 17.78
CA GLY A 5 13.97 6.24 17.99
C GLY A 5 13.57 5.36 16.79
N LEU A 6 13.47 5.91 15.59
CA LEU A 6 13.15 5.14 14.37
C LEU A 6 14.45 4.67 13.68
N ARG A 7 14.56 3.36 13.39
CA ARG A 7 15.68 2.77 12.62
C ARG A 7 15.36 2.76 11.11
N PRO A 8 16.36 2.87 10.22
CA PRO A 8 16.15 2.80 8.78
C PRO A 8 15.82 1.36 8.33
N LEU A 9 14.89 1.24 7.38
CA LEU A 9 14.54 0.00 6.68
C LEU A 9 15.75 -0.60 5.94
N LEU A 10 16.14 -1.82 6.29
CA LEU A 10 17.05 -2.65 5.51
C LEU A 10 16.25 -3.68 4.70
N HIS A 11 16.47 -3.61 3.38
CA HIS A 11 16.07 -4.48 2.27
C HIS A 11 15.32 -5.80 2.58
N VAL A 12 14.08 -5.88 2.11
CA VAL A 12 13.48 -7.12 1.60
C VAL A 12 13.35 -6.98 0.08
N ARG A 13 13.85 -7.97 -0.68
CA ARG A 13 13.73 -8.03 -2.14
C ARG A 13 12.26 -8.28 -2.53
N GLY A 14 11.69 -7.45 -3.41
CA GLY A 14 10.49 -7.84 -4.16
C GLY A 14 9.64 -6.73 -4.77
N TYR A 15 9.54 -5.55 -4.16
CA TYR A 15 8.70 -4.45 -4.66
C TYR A 15 9.40 -3.08 -4.48
N PRO A 16 9.13 -2.06 -5.32
CA PRO A 16 9.91 -0.83 -5.30
C PRO A 16 9.66 0.00 -4.03
N MET A 17 10.73 0.19 -3.24
CA MET A 17 10.85 1.02 -2.03
C MET A 17 10.34 2.48 -2.11
N LEU A 18 9.92 2.96 -3.28
CA LEU A 18 9.61 4.39 -3.50
C LEU A 18 8.21 4.80 -3.01
N GLU A 19 7.26 3.87 -2.94
CA GLU A 19 5.87 4.19 -2.59
C GLU A 19 5.67 4.45 -1.09
N TRP A 20 6.37 3.70 -0.22
CA TRP A 20 6.11 3.73 1.23
C TRP A 20 7.00 4.68 2.02
N LYS A 21 8.10 5.14 1.44
CA LYS A 21 8.91 6.23 2.02
C LYS A 21 8.14 7.55 2.12
N HIS A 22 7.12 7.71 1.26
CA HIS A 22 6.16 8.82 1.35
C HIS A 22 5.28 8.72 2.60
N PHE A 23 5.01 7.52 3.13
CA PHE A 23 4.19 7.33 4.32
C PHE A 23 4.88 7.82 5.58
N GLU A 24 6.13 7.40 5.79
CA GLU A 24 6.96 7.91 6.89
C GLU A 24 7.10 9.43 6.81
N THR A 25 7.28 9.96 5.60
CA THR A 25 7.39 11.41 5.36
C THR A 25 6.08 12.14 5.70
N LEU A 26 4.93 11.58 5.35
CA LEU A 26 3.61 12.12 5.70
C LEU A 26 3.41 12.14 7.22
N PHE A 27 3.70 11.03 7.90
CA PHE A 27 3.54 10.93 9.35
C PHE A 27 4.47 11.90 10.10
N ASP A 28 5.72 12.05 9.64
CA ASP A 28 6.65 13.03 10.18
C ASP A 28 6.14 14.47 9.97
N ARG A 29 5.50 14.75 8.83
CA ARG A 29 4.87 16.06 8.55
C ARG A 29 3.63 16.32 9.39
N MET A 30 2.77 15.32 9.59
CA MET A 30 1.59 15.42 10.46
C MET A 30 1.97 15.64 11.93
N ALA A 31 3.07 15.02 12.36
CA ALA A 31 3.61 15.16 13.71
C ALA A 31 4.50 16.41 13.89
N SER A 32 4.69 17.22 12.84
CA SER A 32 5.53 18.42 12.89
C SER A 32 4.94 19.50 13.79
N ARG A 33 5.82 20.29 14.41
CA ARG A 33 5.44 21.35 15.35
C ARG A 33 4.53 22.40 14.70
N ASP A 34 4.76 22.71 13.41
CA ASP A 34 3.99 23.71 12.67
C ASP A 34 2.55 23.25 12.38
N MET A 35 2.36 21.98 12.02
CA MET A 35 1.04 21.38 11.83
C MET A 35 0.25 21.35 13.14
N VAL A 36 0.93 21.04 14.24
CA VAL A 36 0.33 21.00 15.59
C VAL A 36 -0.09 22.38 16.07
N GLU A 37 0.72 23.41 15.83
CA GLU A 37 0.39 24.80 16.16
C GLU A 37 -0.77 25.33 15.29
N PHE A 38 -0.83 24.95 14.01
CA PHE A 38 -1.97 25.25 13.13
C PHE A 38 -3.28 24.62 13.60
N ILE A 39 -3.29 23.32 13.94
CA ILE A 39 -4.48 22.63 14.45
C ILE A 39 -4.98 23.26 15.75
N LYS A 40 -4.06 23.69 16.63
CA LYS A 40 -4.37 24.43 17.87
C LYS A 40 -4.91 25.85 17.61
N GLY A 41 -4.50 26.49 16.51
CA GLY A 41 -4.99 27.81 16.11
C GLY A 41 -6.36 27.79 15.43
N VAL A 42 -6.65 26.74 14.65
CA VAL A 42 -7.91 26.59 13.90
C VAL A 42 -9.04 26.00 14.75
N ARG A 43 -8.72 25.10 15.69
CA ARG A 43 -9.70 24.58 16.64
C ARG A 43 -9.39 25.12 18.02
N GLN A 44 -10.38 25.75 18.66
CA GLN A 44 -10.42 26.03 20.11
C GLN A 44 -10.49 24.72 20.93
N SER A 45 -9.68 23.72 20.60
CA SER A 45 -9.64 22.41 21.21
C SER A 45 -8.66 22.46 22.39
N ASN A 46 -9.21 22.47 23.61
CA ASN A 46 -8.46 22.50 24.87
C ASN A 46 -7.88 21.12 25.29
N ASP A 47 -7.77 20.11 24.41
CA ASP A 47 -7.18 18.82 24.77
C ASP A 47 -5.64 18.85 24.64
N PRO A 48 -4.88 18.91 25.75
CA PRO A 48 -3.42 18.98 25.72
C PRO A 48 -2.75 17.70 25.18
N ASN A 49 -3.47 16.57 25.13
CA ASN A 49 -2.95 15.25 24.78
C ASN A 49 -3.29 14.82 23.34
N LEU A 50 -3.90 15.70 22.53
CA LEU A 50 -4.31 15.42 21.16
C LEU A 50 -3.14 14.92 20.28
N LEU A 51 -1.95 15.51 20.47
CA LEU A 51 -0.75 15.15 19.71
C LEU A 51 -0.28 13.72 20.03
N ASP A 52 -0.33 13.33 21.30
CA ASP A 52 0.10 11.99 21.71
C ASP A 52 -0.91 10.94 21.28
N LYS A 53 -2.21 11.25 21.32
CA LYS A 53 -3.28 10.41 20.73
C LYS A 53 -3.12 10.24 19.22
N LEU A 54 -2.78 11.31 18.49
CA LEU A 54 -2.53 11.24 17.06
C LEU A 54 -1.30 10.37 16.77
N LYS A 55 -0.18 10.58 17.48
CA LYS A 55 1.05 9.77 17.33
C LYS A 55 0.83 8.29 17.62
N ILE A 56 0.07 7.96 18.67
CA ILE A 56 -0.26 6.57 19.02
C ILE A 56 -1.13 5.93 17.92
N THR A 57 -2.11 6.67 17.42
CA THR A 57 -2.97 6.23 16.31
C THR A 57 -2.14 5.96 15.05
N LEU A 58 -1.24 6.88 14.66
CA LEU A 58 -0.40 6.70 13.46
C LEU A 58 0.57 5.53 13.58
N ARG A 59 1.15 5.29 14.78
CA ARG A 59 1.99 4.10 15.04
C ARG A 59 1.20 2.79 14.95
N SER A 60 -0.06 2.81 15.36
CA SER A 60 -0.95 1.65 15.26
C SER A 60 -1.30 1.34 13.80
N VAL A 61 -1.51 2.39 12.99
CA VAL A 61 -1.72 2.27 11.54
C VAL A 61 -0.47 1.73 10.84
N ASP A 62 0.73 2.23 11.16
CA ASP A 62 1.99 1.76 10.59
C ASP A 62 2.23 0.25 10.82
N ALA A 63 1.95 -0.25 12.02
CA ALA A 63 2.02 -1.68 12.32
C ALA A 63 1.01 -2.53 11.51
N LEU A 64 -0.20 -2.00 11.30
CA LEU A 64 -1.26 -2.62 10.48
C LEU A 64 -0.89 -2.66 8.99
N VAL A 65 -0.26 -1.60 8.48
CA VAL A 65 0.21 -1.50 7.08
C VAL A 65 1.31 -2.51 6.80
N ASN A 66 2.32 -2.56 7.65
CA ASN A 66 3.41 -3.53 7.51
C ASN A 66 2.87 -4.99 7.54
N HIS A 67 1.90 -5.27 8.40
CA HIS A 67 1.24 -6.58 8.48
C HIS A 67 0.37 -6.93 7.26
N ALA A 68 -0.26 -5.91 6.68
CA ALA A 68 -1.07 -6.04 5.47
C ALA A 68 -0.18 -6.26 4.22
N GLU A 69 0.93 -5.54 4.09
CA GLU A 69 1.85 -5.66 2.94
C GLU A 69 2.41 -7.07 2.78
N GLU A 70 2.71 -7.76 3.87
CA GLU A 70 3.22 -9.14 3.88
C GLU A 70 2.18 -10.16 3.37
N ARG A 71 0.90 -9.81 3.38
CA ARG A 71 -0.22 -10.73 3.05
C ARG A 71 -1.01 -10.32 1.81
N GLN A 72 -0.71 -9.16 1.22
CA GLN A 72 -1.44 -8.60 0.08
C GLN A 72 -1.40 -9.51 -1.17
N ALA A 73 -0.32 -10.27 -1.37
CA ALA A 73 -0.17 -11.16 -2.52
C ALA A 73 -1.04 -12.43 -2.41
N ALA A 74 -1.47 -12.80 -1.21
CA ALA A 74 -2.29 -13.99 -0.94
C ALA A 74 -3.75 -13.66 -0.60
N ASN A 75 -4.05 -12.39 -0.34
CA ASN A 75 -5.37 -11.94 0.05
C ASN A 75 -5.67 -10.59 -0.60
N TRP A 76 -6.53 -10.65 -1.61
CA TRP A 76 -6.87 -9.51 -2.44
C TRP A 76 -7.54 -8.38 -1.62
N HIS A 77 -8.28 -8.66 -0.53
CA HIS A 77 -8.85 -7.60 0.34
C HIS A 77 -7.78 -6.76 1.01
N ILE A 78 -6.69 -7.40 1.37
CA ILE A 78 -5.56 -6.74 2.00
C ILE A 78 -4.88 -5.85 0.94
N GLN A 79 -4.78 -6.32 -0.31
CA GLN A 79 -4.32 -5.51 -1.44
C GLN A 79 -5.24 -4.32 -1.74
N GLN A 80 -6.56 -4.51 -1.74
CA GLN A 80 -7.53 -3.44 -1.96
C GLN A 80 -7.49 -2.42 -0.81
N TRP A 81 -7.50 -2.87 0.44
CA TRP A 81 -7.37 -1.99 1.61
C TRP A 81 -6.06 -1.19 1.59
N LEU A 82 -4.95 -1.80 1.15
CA LEU A 82 -3.69 -1.09 0.95
C LEU A 82 -3.77 -0.05 -0.18
N ASN A 83 -4.52 -0.31 -1.26
CA ASN A 83 -4.74 0.66 -2.34
C ASN A 83 -5.61 1.84 -1.87
N ASP A 84 -6.72 1.58 -1.18
CA ASP A 84 -7.59 2.62 -0.62
C ASP A 84 -6.84 3.46 0.41
N LEU A 85 -5.99 2.82 1.21
CA LEU A 85 -5.12 3.52 2.15
C LEU A 85 -4.11 4.39 1.41
N LYS A 86 -3.48 3.90 0.33
CA LYS A 86 -2.58 4.72 -0.51
C LYS A 86 -3.29 5.94 -1.10
N ASP A 87 -4.53 5.79 -1.56
CA ASP A 87 -5.30 6.91 -2.11
C ASP A 87 -5.64 7.94 -1.03
N ALA A 88 -6.13 7.50 0.14
CA ALA A 88 -6.38 8.38 1.29
C ALA A 88 -5.11 9.08 1.79
N MET A 89 -3.94 8.45 1.62
CA MET A 89 -2.64 9.01 1.97
C MET A 89 -2.20 10.12 1.01
N PHE A 90 -2.41 9.93 -0.30
CA PHE A 90 -2.15 10.99 -1.27
C PHE A 90 -3.07 12.18 -1.03
N GLU A 91 -4.33 11.95 -0.65
CA GLU A 91 -5.25 13.02 -0.25
C GLU A 91 -4.80 13.72 1.03
N ALA A 92 -4.36 12.97 2.05
CA ALA A 92 -3.80 13.55 3.26
C ALA A 92 -2.53 14.36 2.99
N GLU A 93 -1.69 13.95 2.03
CA GLU A 93 -0.47 14.69 1.64
C GLU A 93 -0.83 16.01 0.96
N ASP A 94 -1.81 16.00 0.07
CA ASP A 94 -2.32 17.20 -0.58
C ASP A 94 -2.94 18.17 0.45
N ILE A 95 -3.70 17.66 1.43
CA ILE A 95 -4.24 18.46 2.55
C ILE A 95 -3.11 19.00 3.44
N LEU A 96 -2.05 18.23 3.70
CA LEU A 96 -0.90 18.71 4.48
C LEU A 96 -0.04 19.72 3.72
N ASP A 97 0.03 19.63 2.39
CA ASP A 97 0.61 20.66 1.55
C ASP A 97 -0.22 21.95 1.61
N GLU A 98 -1.54 21.86 1.56
CA GLU A 98 -2.46 22.98 1.69
C GLU A 98 -2.37 23.63 3.09
N ILE A 99 -2.31 22.79 4.13
CA ILE A 99 -2.14 23.25 5.52
C ILE A 99 -0.74 23.84 5.75
N ALA A 100 0.33 23.22 5.22
CA ALA A 100 1.67 23.80 5.29
C ALA A 100 1.74 25.13 4.54
N THR A 101 1.00 25.27 3.44
CA THR A 101 0.86 26.53 2.69
C THR A 101 0.12 27.58 3.50
N THR A 102 -1.02 27.25 4.12
CA THR A 102 -1.82 28.18 4.94
C THR A 102 -1.17 28.53 6.28
N ALA A 103 -0.49 27.58 6.93
CA ALA A 103 0.30 27.80 8.15
C ALA A 103 1.55 28.66 7.89
N SER A 104 2.22 28.46 6.75
CA SER A 104 3.33 29.33 6.30
C SER A 104 2.84 30.76 5.95
N VAL A 105 1.59 30.90 5.53
CA VAL A 105 0.93 32.20 5.28
C VAL A 105 0.57 32.93 6.58
N GLN A 106 0.29 32.21 7.68
CA GLN A 106 -0.03 32.81 8.98
C GLN A 106 1.20 33.13 9.86
N LYS A 107 2.28 32.34 9.77
CA LYS A 107 3.46 32.48 10.65
C LYS A 107 4.53 33.45 10.13
N SER A 108 4.43 33.83 8.86
CA SER A 108 5.27 34.84 8.22
C SER A 108 4.34 35.76 7.45
N GLY A 109 4.44 37.07 7.67
CA GLY A 109 3.84 38.07 6.77
C GLY A 109 4.41 38.03 5.33
N THR A 110 5.08 36.95 4.92
CA THR A 110 5.75 36.75 3.64
C THR A 110 5.80 35.25 3.28
N MET A 111 5.14 34.87 2.19
CA MET A 111 5.17 33.52 1.60
C MET A 111 6.59 32.91 1.52
N SER A 112 6.73 31.61 1.80
CA SER A 112 7.93 30.81 1.51
C SER A 112 8.21 30.80 0.00
N LYS A 113 9.20 31.57 -0.44
CA LYS A 113 9.61 31.77 -1.84
C LYS A 113 10.91 31.01 -2.13
N MET A 114 11.18 30.70 -3.40
CA MET A 114 12.51 30.23 -3.79
C MET A 114 13.58 31.30 -3.51
N PRO A 115 14.76 30.93 -2.98
CA PRO A 115 15.86 31.86 -2.77
C PRO A 115 16.31 32.45 -4.09
N LEU A 116 16.58 33.77 -4.10
CA LEU A 116 17.02 34.51 -5.29
C LEU A 116 18.29 33.89 -5.90
N HIS A 117 18.40 33.98 -7.22
CA HIS A 117 19.56 33.56 -8.00
C HIS A 117 19.78 32.04 -8.09
N ILE A 118 18.70 31.26 -8.22
CA ILE A 118 18.84 29.83 -8.48
C ILE A 118 19.44 29.54 -9.85
N ASP A 119 19.31 30.50 -10.77
CA ASP A 119 19.94 30.51 -12.10
C ASP A 119 21.47 30.31 -12.06
N ARG A 120 22.14 30.61 -10.93
CA ARG A 120 23.57 30.35 -10.73
C ARG A 120 23.92 28.86 -10.62
N LEU A 121 22.95 28.00 -10.28
CA LEU A 121 23.15 26.56 -10.10
C LEU A 121 23.08 25.80 -11.44
N ARG A 122 23.83 26.24 -12.44
CA ARG A 122 23.74 25.74 -13.83
C ARG A 122 23.90 24.23 -13.99
N ASN A 123 24.68 23.58 -13.11
CA ASN A 123 24.93 22.14 -13.13
C ASN A 123 23.95 21.33 -12.26
N LEU A 124 22.88 21.96 -11.75
CA LEU A 124 21.91 21.29 -10.90
C LEU A 124 21.14 20.24 -11.71
N GLN A 125 21.17 18.99 -11.22
CA GLN A 125 20.52 17.87 -11.90
C GLN A 125 19.19 17.46 -11.26
N ILE A 126 18.96 17.82 -9.99
CA ILE A 126 17.76 17.44 -9.25
C ILE A 126 17.23 18.68 -8.55
N LEU A 127 16.06 19.12 -8.98
CA LEU A 127 15.24 20.13 -8.32
C LEU A 127 13.80 19.64 -8.34
N THR A 128 13.32 19.14 -7.20
CA THR A 128 12.00 18.51 -7.12
C THR A 128 10.87 19.52 -7.01
N ALA A 129 11.13 20.71 -6.47
CA ALA A 129 10.16 21.77 -6.28
C ALA A 129 10.75 23.15 -6.58
N PHE A 130 10.01 23.94 -7.35
CA PHE A 130 10.23 25.35 -7.61
C PHE A 130 8.96 26.12 -7.23
N VAL A 131 9.09 27.16 -6.42
CA VAL A 131 7.99 27.99 -5.95
C VAL A 131 8.11 29.40 -6.53
N GLN A 132 7.18 29.78 -7.41
CA GLN A 132 7.14 31.11 -8.02
C GLN A 132 6.88 32.19 -6.96
N GLY A 133 7.73 33.23 -6.94
CA GLY A 133 7.56 34.39 -6.07
C GLY A 133 6.52 35.39 -6.57
N ASN A 134 5.84 36.08 -5.65
CA ASN A 134 4.82 37.10 -5.92
C ASN A 134 5.40 38.53 -6.10
N GLY A 135 6.58 38.65 -6.72
CA GLY A 135 7.28 39.95 -6.90
C GLY A 135 8.47 40.16 -5.96
N CYS A 136 8.67 39.30 -4.95
CA CYS A 136 9.96 39.15 -4.26
C CYS A 136 10.30 37.65 -4.25
N GLY A 137 11.57 37.27 -4.48
CA GLY A 137 12.02 35.88 -4.66
C GLY A 137 12.28 35.52 -6.13
N SER A 138 12.71 34.28 -6.41
CA SER A 138 13.03 33.86 -7.77
C SER A 138 11.83 33.86 -8.72
N SER A 139 12.08 34.28 -9.95
CA SER A 139 11.10 34.22 -11.04
C SER A 139 11.32 32.98 -11.90
N ILE A 140 10.23 32.41 -12.43
CA ILE A 140 10.23 31.21 -13.28
C ILE A 140 11.19 31.30 -14.46
N LYS A 141 11.50 32.51 -14.95
CA LYS A 141 12.51 32.74 -16.00
C LYS A 141 13.92 32.27 -15.62
N GLU A 142 14.24 32.16 -14.33
CA GLU A 142 15.53 31.64 -13.84
C GLU A 142 15.73 30.16 -14.16
N LEU A 143 14.64 29.40 -14.39
CA LEU A 143 14.73 28.00 -14.82
C LEU A 143 15.42 27.83 -16.18
N LYS A 144 15.55 28.89 -16.98
CA LYS A 144 16.27 28.88 -18.25
C LYS A 144 17.69 28.34 -18.12
N GLU A 145 18.38 28.67 -17.03
CA GLU A 145 19.79 28.31 -16.83
C GLU A 145 19.96 26.88 -16.30
N LEU A 146 18.87 26.22 -15.88
CA LEU A 146 18.87 24.88 -15.26
C LEU A 146 18.54 23.78 -16.28
N GLN A 147 19.35 23.63 -17.31
CA GLN A 147 19.07 22.74 -18.45
C GLN A 147 19.28 21.24 -18.14
N PHE A 148 20.10 20.92 -17.14
CA PHE A 148 20.43 19.52 -16.79
C PHE A 148 19.47 18.88 -15.78
N LEU A 149 18.31 19.49 -15.53
CA LEU A 149 17.32 18.95 -14.60
C LEU A 149 16.77 17.61 -15.10
N LYS A 150 16.77 16.61 -14.20
CA LYS A 150 16.34 15.24 -14.47
C LYS A 150 15.22 14.83 -13.54
N LYS A 151 14.55 13.72 -13.89
CA LYS A 151 13.51 13.06 -13.08
C LYS A 151 12.24 13.91 -12.96
N LYS A 152 11.97 14.52 -11.80
CA LYS A 152 10.71 15.18 -11.46
C LYS A 152 10.96 16.64 -11.12
N LEU A 153 10.14 17.54 -11.69
CA LEU A 153 10.09 18.95 -11.37
C LEU A 153 8.65 19.35 -11.06
N CYS A 154 8.41 19.93 -9.89
CA CYS A 154 7.15 20.54 -9.51
C CYS A 154 7.29 22.06 -9.51
N ILE A 155 6.45 22.77 -10.26
CA ILE A 155 6.41 24.23 -10.30
C ILE A 155 5.10 24.67 -9.65
N SER A 156 5.21 25.36 -8.52
CA SER A 156 4.07 25.81 -7.73
C SER A 156 3.90 27.32 -7.82
N ASN A 157 2.70 27.77 -7.49
CA ASN A 157 2.32 29.17 -7.42
C ASN A 157 2.32 29.92 -8.77
N LEU A 158 1.97 29.20 -9.83
CA LEU A 158 1.95 29.74 -11.19
C LEU A 158 0.97 30.92 -11.38
N GLN A 159 0.00 31.11 -10.48
CA GLN A 159 -0.88 32.28 -10.45
C GLN A 159 -0.14 33.62 -10.25
N TYR A 160 1.06 33.59 -9.64
CA TYR A 160 1.88 34.79 -9.40
C TYR A 160 2.82 35.13 -10.55
N VAL A 161 2.80 34.39 -11.65
CA VAL A 161 3.49 34.82 -12.87
C VAL A 161 2.83 36.11 -13.36
N VAL A 162 3.56 37.22 -13.25
CA VAL A 162 3.08 38.56 -13.61
C VAL A 162 3.02 38.71 -15.12
N ASN A 163 4.11 38.35 -15.80
CA ASN A 163 4.20 38.37 -17.25
C ASN A 163 4.20 36.93 -17.80
N PRO A 164 3.17 36.51 -18.55
CA PRO A 164 3.13 35.19 -19.19
C PRO A 164 4.40 34.83 -19.98
N GLN A 165 5.08 35.82 -20.58
CA GLN A 165 6.35 35.65 -21.32
C GLN A 165 7.50 35.11 -20.46
N ASP A 166 7.45 35.28 -19.14
CA ASP A 166 8.46 34.70 -18.25
C ASP A 166 8.31 33.17 -18.15
N ALA A 167 7.09 32.63 -18.34
CA ALA A 167 6.87 31.19 -18.41
C ALA A 167 7.51 30.57 -19.65
N MET A 168 7.43 31.24 -20.81
CA MET A 168 8.12 30.81 -22.03
C MET A 168 9.65 30.84 -21.86
N LYS A 169 10.18 31.88 -21.19
CA LYS A 169 11.63 32.00 -20.92
C LYS A 169 12.17 30.89 -20.02
N ALA A 170 11.33 30.24 -19.22
CA ALA A 170 11.74 29.10 -18.39
C ALA A 170 12.30 27.94 -19.21
N ASP A 171 11.96 27.88 -20.50
CA ASP A 171 12.45 26.92 -21.48
C ASP A 171 12.31 25.48 -20.96
N LEU A 172 11.08 25.06 -20.67
CA LEU A 172 10.82 23.68 -20.26
C LEU A 172 11.01 22.71 -21.43
N MET A 173 10.76 23.13 -22.67
CA MET A 173 11.00 22.31 -23.85
C MET A 173 12.47 21.87 -23.99
N GLY A 174 13.43 22.74 -23.66
CA GLY A 174 14.86 22.42 -23.68
C GLY A 174 15.32 21.40 -22.62
N LYS A 175 14.48 21.09 -21.61
CA LYS A 175 14.83 20.18 -20.50
C LYS A 175 14.53 18.72 -20.85
N GLU A 176 15.28 18.20 -21.82
CA GLU A 176 15.06 16.88 -22.43
C GLU A 176 15.16 15.69 -21.46
N GLN A 177 15.86 15.85 -20.33
CA GLN A 177 16.07 14.77 -19.35
C GLN A 177 14.99 14.69 -18.26
N LEU A 178 13.96 15.55 -18.34
CA LEU A 178 12.86 15.57 -17.41
C LEU A 178 11.82 14.48 -17.74
N ASN A 179 11.50 13.64 -16.77
CA ASN A 179 10.54 12.54 -16.92
C ASN A 179 9.13 12.91 -16.45
N GLU A 180 9.03 13.71 -15.39
CA GLU A 180 7.79 14.09 -14.72
C GLU A 180 7.74 15.59 -14.45
N LEU A 181 6.63 16.22 -14.82
CA LEU A 181 6.37 17.64 -14.61
C LEU A 181 5.05 17.80 -13.87
N VAL A 182 5.07 18.54 -12.77
CA VAL A 182 3.88 18.90 -12.00
C VAL A 182 3.74 20.42 -12.02
N LEU A 183 2.59 20.92 -12.46
CA LEU A 183 2.27 22.35 -12.49
C LEU A 183 1.14 22.61 -11.50
N LYS A 184 1.39 23.42 -10.46
CA LYS A 184 0.43 23.71 -9.39
C LYS A 184 0.05 25.19 -9.37
N TRP A 185 -1.25 25.45 -9.39
CA TRP A 185 -1.89 26.71 -9.03
C TRP A 185 -2.61 26.55 -7.69
N THR A 186 -2.98 27.67 -7.06
CA THR A 186 -3.72 27.66 -5.79
C THR A 186 -5.22 27.41 -5.94
N GLY A 187 -5.75 27.09 -7.14
CA GLY A 187 -7.18 26.83 -7.32
C GLY A 187 -8.06 28.08 -7.36
N SER A 188 -7.53 29.23 -7.79
CA SER A 188 -8.34 30.45 -7.87
C SER A 188 -9.51 30.28 -8.85
N GLU A 189 -10.72 30.68 -8.43
CA GLU A 189 -11.95 30.59 -9.22
C GLU A 189 -11.99 31.53 -10.43
N ASN A 190 -11.03 32.46 -10.54
CA ASN A 190 -11.00 33.43 -11.62
C ASN A 190 -10.27 32.87 -12.84
N ASP A 191 -11.07 32.44 -13.81
CA ASP A 191 -10.61 32.29 -15.18
C ASP A 191 -10.14 33.65 -15.71
N SER A 192 -8.85 33.74 -16.05
CA SER A 192 -8.26 34.94 -16.62
C SER A 192 -7.42 34.56 -17.82
N GLU A 193 -7.45 35.40 -18.86
CA GLU A 193 -6.58 35.24 -20.04
C GLU A 193 -5.11 35.06 -19.66
N LYS A 194 -4.68 35.72 -18.57
CA LYS A 194 -3.34 35.56 -18.01
C LYS A 194 -3.04 34.13 -17.59
N VAL A 195 -3.93 33.49 -16.82
CA VAL A 195 -3.72 32.11 -16.33
C VAL A 195 -3.62 31.13 -17.50
N ARG A 196 -4.51 31.26 -18.50
CA ARG A 196 -4.47 30.48 -19.73
C ARG A 196 -3.17 30.72 -20.50
N SER A 197 -2.79 31.98 -20.67
CA SER A 197 -1.57 32.38 -21.38
C SER A 197 -0.29 31.84 -20.71
N VAL A 198 -0.22 31.81 -19.38
CA VAL A 198 0.91 31.20 -18.65
C VAL A 198 1.02 29.71 -18.97
N LEU A 199 -0.09 28.96 -18.89
CA LEU A 199 -0.07 27.52 -19.18
C LEU A 199 0.30 27.24 -20.64
N ASN A 200 -0.23 28.01 -21.61
CA ASN A 200 0.13 27.91 -23.04
C ASN A 200 1.64 28.10 -23.28
N GLN A 201 2.26 29.00 -22.52
CA GLN A 201 3.66 29.39 -22.69
C GLN A 201 4.65 28.45 -22.00
N LEU A 202 4.23 27.64 -21.05
CA LEU A 202 5.12 26.71 -20.33
C LEU A 202 5.68 25.62 -21.24
N GLN A 203 4.98 25.22 -22.31
CA GLN A 203 5.42 24.28 -23.36
C GLN A 203 6.23 23.07 -22.81
N PRO A 204 5.56 21.99 -22.39
CA PRO A 204 6.22 20.85 -21.75
C PRO A 204 7.26 20.14 -22.64
N PRO A 205 8.28 19.46 -22.06
CA PRO A 205 9.29 18.73 -22.83
C PRO A 205 8.69 17.63 -23.71
N LYS A 206 9.22 17.45 -24.92
CA LYS A 206 8.76 16.42 -25.87
C LYS A 206 8.95 14.98 -25.38
N ALA A 207 9.99 14.75 -24.58
CA ALA A 207 10.34 13.44 -24.02
C ALA A 207 9.62 13.14 -22.68
N LEU A 208 8.76 14.06 -22.21
CA LEU A 208 8.09 13.95 -20.92
C LEU A 208 7.17 12.71 -20.89
N LYS A 209 7.29 11.90 -19.82
CA LYS A 209 6.48 10.69 -19.64
C LYS A 209 5.27 10.92 -18.76
N LYS A 210 5.33 11.86 -17.81
CA LYS A 210 4.27 12.14 -16.85
C LYS A 210 4.01 13.64 -16.72
N LEU A 211 2.76 14.05 -16.87
CA LEU A 211 2.32 15.42 -16.67
C LEU A 211 1.18 15.45 -15.65
N THR A 212 1.27 16.36 -14.69
CA THR A 212 0.22 16.62 -13.70
C THR A 212 -0.05 18.11 -13.63
N ILE A 213 -1.32 18.49 -13.75
CA ILE A 213 -1.77 19.88 -13.64
C ILE A 213 -2.78 19.93 -12.51
N LYS A 214 -2.48 20.74 -11.48
CA LYS A 214 -3.33 20.90 -10.29
C LYS A 214 -3.78 22.35 -10.12
N GLY A 215 -5.05 22.57 -9.80
CA GLY A 215 -5.54 23.88 -9.35
C GLY A 215 -5.69 24.92 -10.45
N TYR A 216 -5.60 24.56 -11.73
CA TYR A 216 -5.67 25.53 -12.82
C TYR A 216 -7.10 26.05 -12.98
N GLY A 217 -7.24 27.38 -12.94
CA GLY A 217 -8.53 28.08 -12.93
C GLY A 217 -9.03 28.51 -14.30
N GLY A 218 -8.39 28.11 -15.41
CA GLY A 218 -8.86 28.47 -16.75
C GLY A 218 -9.98 27.53 -17.23
N THR A 219 -10.90 28.04 -18.07
CA THR A 219 -12.03 27.21 -18.55
C THR A 219 -11.71 26.26 -19.69
N SER A 220 -10.58 26.45 -20.37
CA SER A 220 -10.12 25.55 -21.43
C SER A 220 -8.68 25.10 -21.19
N PHE A 221 -8.41 23.86 -21.63
CA PHE A 221 -7.04 23.40 -21.79
C PHE A 221 -6.41 24.11 -22.99
N PRO A 222 -5.11 24.50 -22.94
CA PRO A 222 -4.41 25.10 -24.06
C PRO A 222 -4.59 24.30 -25.35
N ASP A 223 -4.87 25.02 -26.45
CA ASP A 223 -4.32 24.59 -27.72
C ASP A 223 -2.80 24.60 -27.55
N CYS A 224 -2.17 23.43 -27.63
CA CYS A 224 -0.73 23.37 -27.74
C CYS A 224 -0.37 24.26 -28.93
N PRO A 225 0.57 25.20 -28.81
CA PRO A 225 0.97 26.00 -29.95
C PRO A 225 1.52 25.05 -31.01
N SER A 226 0.65 24.64 -31.93
CA SER A 226 1.04 24.22 -33.25
C SER A 226 1.90 25.36 -33.76
N ASN A 227 3.14 25.04 -34.12
CA ASN A 227 3.92 25.91 -34.97
C ASN A 227 3.12 26.09 -36.27
N HIS A 228 2.18 27.04 -36.30
CA HIS A 228 1.64 27.58 -37.53
C HIS A 228 2.76 28.37 -38.20
N ARG A 229 3.66 27.62 -38.86
CA ARG A 229 4.55 27.99 -39.97
C ARG A 229 5.61 26.90 -40.13
N ASN A 230 5.20 25.80 -40.75
CA ASN A 230 5.96 24.93 -41.66
C ASN A 230 5.40 23.51 -41.55
N GLY A 231 4.98 22.94 -42.69
CA GLY A 231 4.24 21.68 -42.82
C GLY A 231 4.98 20.39 -42.41
N ASN A 232 5.58 20.36 -41.22
CA ASN A 232 6.04 19.14 -40.57
C ASN A 232 5.10 18.84 -39.41
N GLY A 233 4.26 17.81 -39.56
CA GLY A 233 3.32 17.31 -38.56
C GLY A 233 4.03 16.80 -37.29
N VAL A 234 4.41 17.70 -36.39
CA VAL A 234 4.95 17.34 -35.08
C VAL A 234 3.79 17.07 -34.14
N ILE A 235 3.53 15.79 -33.86
CA ILE A 235 2.54 15.36 -32.87
C ILE A 235 2.97 15.84 -31.48
N PRO A 236 2.14 16.64 -30.76
CA PRO A 236 2.44 17.04 -29.40
C PRO A 236 2.47 15.80 -28.46
N PHE A 237 3.14 15.90 -27.31
CA PHE A 237 3.18 14.85 -26.26
C PHE A 237 3.48 13.41 -26.73
N ARG A 238 4.32 13.21 -27.74
CA ARG A 238 4.66 11.89 -28.33
C ARG A 238 5.14 10.81 -27.37
N SER A 239 5.64 11.16 -26.18
CA SER A 239 6.19 10.23 -25.18
C SER A 239 5.37 10.17 -23.90
N LEU A 240 4.27 10.91 -23.82
CA LEU A 240 3.48 11.03 -22.60
C LEU A 240 2.71 9.73 -22.34
N GLN A 241 2.92 9.14 -21.16
CA GLN A 241 2.31 7.87 -20.73
C GLN A 241 1.26 8.08 -19.64
N THR A 242 1.45 9.09 -18.79
CA THR A 242 0.52 9.43 -17.70
C THR A 242 0.15 10.90 -17.75
N LEU A 243 -1.15 11.19 -17.73
CA LEU A 243 -1.71 12.53 -17.68
C LEU A 243 -2.68 12.63 -16.49
N ARG A 244 -2.51 13.67 -15.67
CA ARG A 244 -3.33 13.93 -14.48
C ARG A 244 -3.84 15.36 -14.47
N PHE A 245 -5.15 15.50 -14.33
CA PHE A 245 -5.82 16.77 -14.06
C PHE A 245 -6.50 16.67 -12.69
N GLU A 246 -6.16 17.59 -11.79
CA GLU A 246 -6.65 17.55 -10.41
C GLU A 246 -7.11 18.95 -9.96
N ASN A 247 -8.27 19.02 -9.32
CA ASN A 247 -8.81 20.27 -8.75
C ASN A 247 -8.88 21.39 -9.79
N MET A 248 -9.62 21.17 -10.89
CA MET A 248 -9.76 22.12 -12.00
C MET A 248 -11.19 22.68 -11.99
N PRO A 249 -11.54 23.62 -11.08
CA PRO A 249 -12.92 23.95 -10.76
C PRO A 249 -13.68 24.64 -11.90
N GLN A 250 -12.96 25.37 -12.75
CA GLN A 250 -13.54 26.15 -13.85
C GLN A 250 -13.42 25.46 -15.21
N TRP A 251 -12.74 24.31 -15.30
CA TRP A 251 -12.48 23.67 -16.58
C TRP A 251 -13.77 23.12 -17.18
N GLU A 252 -14.18 23.66 -18.33
CA GLU A 252 -15.45 23.39 -19.00
C GLU A 252 -15.28 22.42 -20.16
N GLU A 253 -14.29 22.63 -21.02
CA GLU A 253 -14.15 21.84 -22.26
C GLU A 253 -12.72 21.32 -22.47
N TRP A 254 -12.62 20.05 -22.84
CA TRP A 254 -11.41 19.48 -23.43
C TRP A 254 -11.47 19.64 -24.95
N LEU A 255 -10.92 20.74 -25.46
CA LEU A 255 -10.89 20.99 -26.90
C LEU A 255 -9.95 19.99 -27.62
N PRO A 256 -10.40 19.35 -28.72
CA PRO A 256 -9.55 18.48 -29.53
C PRO A 256 -8.44 19.27 -30.22
N PHE A 257 -7.22 18.71 -30.24
CA PHE A 257 -6.10 19.23 -31.03
C PHE A 257 -6.32 18.92 -32.52
N THR A 258 -7.29 19.56 -33.17
CA THR A 258 -7.54 19.36 -34.60
C THR A 258 -7.26 20.62 -35.37
N VAL A 259 -6.12 20.65 -36.04
CA VAL A 259 -5.99 21.33 -37.32
C VAL A 259 -5.97 20.21 -38.35
N THR A 260 -7.09 20.12 -39.09
CA THR A 260 -7.29 19.42 -40.36
C THR A 260 -7.08 17.89 -40.37
N ASP A 261 -8.12 17.21 -40.85
CA ASP A 261 -8.19 15.80 -41.22
C ASP A 261 -8.56 14.82 -40.09
N GLU A 262 -9.64 14.08 -40.34
CA GLU A 262 -10.17 12.97 -39.54
C GLU A 262 -9.12 11.85 -39.33
N ASP A 263 -7.98 11.91 -40.03
CA ASP A 263 -6.84 11.01 -39.99
C ASP A 263 -5.65 11.48 -39.13
N SER A 264 -5.65 12.69 -38.56
CA SER A 264 -4.52 13.16 -37.73
C SER A 264 -4.35 12.36 -36.42
N ASP A 265 -3.12 11.94 -36.09
CA ASP A 265 -2.74 10.96 -35.05
C ASP A 265 -3.12 11.29 -33.58
N GLY A 266 -3.89 12.35 -33.32
CA GLY A 266 -4.22 12.82 -31.97
C GLY A 266 -2.99 13.31 -31.20
N ALA A 267 -3.22 14.10 -30.15
CA ALA A 267 -2.11 14.69 -29.36
C ALA A 267 -1.45 13.71 -28.38
N PHE A 268 -1.95 12.49 -28.23
CA PHE A 268 -1.54 11.59 -27.15
C PHE A 268 -1.33 10.15 -27.64
N PRO A 269 -0.41 9.92 -28.59
CA PRO A 269 -0.23 8.62 -29.26
C PRO A 269 0.34 7.52 -28.34
N CYS A 270 0.77 7.83 -27.12
CA CYS A 270 1.38 6.88 -26.18
C CYS A 270 0.73 6.89 -24.78
N LEU A 271 -0.39 7.59 -24.61
CA LEU A 271 -1.02 7.76 -23.31
C LEU A 271 -1.62 6.43 -22.83
N ARG A 272 -1.22 6.01 -21.62
CA ARG A 272 -1.63 4.74 -21.00
C ARG A 272 -2.53 4.93 -19.78
N GLN A 273 -2.36 6.05 -19.08
CA GLN A 273 -3.06 6.34 -17.84
C GLN A 273 -3.57 7.77 -17.83
N LEU A 274 -4.87 7.93 -17.59
CA LEU A 274 -5.53 9.23 -17.48
C LEU A 274 -6.24 9.33 -16.13
N PHE A 275 -6.01 10.43 -15.43
CA PHE A 275 -6.65 10.73 -14.15
C PHE A 275 -7.34 12.09 -14.24
N LEU A 276 -8.64 12.11 -13.96
CA LEU A 276 -9.48 13.29 -13.88
C LEU A 276 -10.07 13.35 -12.48
N LYS A 277 -9.56 14.24 -11.62
CA LYS A 277 -10.02 14.35 -10.23
C LYS A 277 -10.52 15.76 -9.95
N ASN A 278 -11.74 15.87 -9.43
CA ASN A 278 -12.34 17.13 -9.00
C ASN A 278 -12.33 18.19 -10.13
N CYS A 279 -12.93 17.83 -11.26
CA CYS A 279 -13.15 18.70 -12.43
C CYS A 279 -14.67 18.84 -12.65
N PRO A 280 -15.40 19.56 -11.78
CA PRO A 280 -16.87 19.49 -11.71
C PRO A 280 -17.59 20.12 -12.91
N LYS A 281 -16.98 21.11 -13.57
CA LYS A 281 -17.55 21.79 -14.75
C LYS A 281 -17.19 21.12 -16.07
N LEU A 282 -16.36 20.09 -16.07
CA LEU A 282 -15.90 19.45 -17.30
C LEU A 282 -17.08 18.76 -17.98
N MET A 283 -17.44 19.24 -19.15
CA MET A 283 -18.54 18.78 -19.98
C MET A 283 -18.02 18.09 -21.26
N LYS A 284 -18.94 17.46 -22.00
CA LYS A 284 -18.69 16.75 -23.27
C LYS A 284 -17.83 15.48 -23.09
N ASP A 285 -17.51 14.84 -24.22
CA ASP A 285 -16.83 13.55 -24.28
C ASP A 285 -15.30 13.68 -24.13
N LEU A 286 -14.62 12.58 -23.80
CA LEU A 286 -13.16 12.48 -23.82
C LEU A 286 -12.64 12.55 -25.27
N PRO A 287 -11.35 12.88 -25.47
CA PRO A 287 -10.73 12.83 -26.79
C PRO A 287 -10.88 11.43 -27.42
N LYS A 288 -11.46 11.35 -28.63
CA LYS A 288 -11.79 10.08 -29.31
C LYS A 288 -10.58 9.21 -29.65
N LYS A 289 -9.39 9.80 -29.86
CA LYS A 289 -8.17 9.10 -30.28
C LYS A 289 -7.22 8.88 -29.09
N LEU A 290 -7.46 7.83 -28.30
CA LEU A 290 -6.61 7.39 -27.19
C LEU A 290 -6.25 5.89 -27.31
N PRO A 291 -5.45 5.51 -28.31
CA PRO A 291 -5.33 4.11 -28.76
C PRO A 291 -4.71 3.14 -27.73
N PHE A 292 -3.95 3.64 -26.75
CA PHE A 292 -3.25 2.81 -25.77
C PHE A 292 -3.70 3.04 -24.33
N LEU A 293 -4.82 3.74 -24.13
CA LEU A 293 -5.32 4.05 -22.80
C LEU A 293 -5.78 2.76 -22.11
N ALA A 294 -5.06 2.37 -21.06
CA ALA A 294 -5.32 1.14 -20.29
C ALA A 294 -5.96 1.44 -18.93
N LYS A 295 -5.60 2.56 -18.29
CA LYS A 295 -6.13 2.96 -16.98
C LYS A 295 -6.82 4.31 -17.06
N LEU A 296 -8.07 4.37 -16.60
CA LEU A 296 -8.86 5.59 -16.53
C LEU A 296 -9.45 5.74 -15.12
N VAL A 297 -9.16 6.87 -14.48
CA VAL A 297 -9.68 7.22 -13.16
C VAL A 297 -10.41 8.55 -13.26
N ILE A 298 -11.69 8.56 -12.91
CA ILE A 298 -12.54 9.75 -12.92
C ILE A 298 -13.21 9.88 -11.55
N THR A 299 -12.91 10.96 -10.84
CA THR A 299 -13.44 11.23 -9.49
C THR A 299 -14.01 12.64 -9.43
N LYS A 300 -15.25 12.80 -8.99
CA LYS A 300 -15.92 14.11 -8.79
C LYS A 300 -15.90 14.98 -10.07
N CYS A 301 -16.32 14.39 -11.19
CA CYS A 301 -16.48 15.05 -12.49
C CYS A 301 -17.92 14.90 -12.97
N GLN A 302 -18.86 15.57 -12.30
CA GLN A 302 -20.30 15.29 -12.40
C GLN A 302 -20.91 15.65 -13.76
N GLN A 303 -20.33 16.62 -14.48
CA GLN A 303 -20.85 17.10 -15.76
C GLN A 303 -20.29 16.35 -16.98
N LEU A 304 -19.36 15.42 -16.77
CA LEU A 304 -18.64 14.73 -17.85
C LEU A 304 -19.52 13.65 -18.50
N GLU A 305 -19.80 13.82 -19.80
CA GLU A 305 -20.63 12.93 -20.61
C GLU A 305 -19.75 11.98 -21.44
N ALA A 306 -18.74 11.39 -20.78
CA ALA A 306 -17.72 10.59 -21.44
C ALA A 306 -18.25 9.20 -21.84
N THR A 307 -17.88 8.77 -23.05
CA THR A 307 -17.96 7.39 -23.52
C THR A 307 -16.63 6.70 -23.24
N ILE A 308 -16.68 5.56 -22.56
CA ILE A 308 -15.47 4.83 -22.13
C ILE A 308 -14.85 4.05 -23.31
N PRO A 309 -13.56 4.27 -23.65
CA PRO A 309 -12.88 3.53 -24.71
C PRO A 309 -12.80 2.00 -24.47
N PRO A 310 -12.90 1.16 -25.51
CA PRO A 310 -12.88 -0.30 -25.41
C PRO A 310 -11.51 -0.91 -25.06
N THR A 311 -10.44 -0.11 -25.12
CA THR A 311 -9.05 -0.51 -24.81
C THR A 311 -8.72 -0.51 -23.31
N ILE A 312 -9.66 -0.09 -22.47
CA ILE A 312 -9.42 0.07 -21.03
C ILE A 312 -9.37 -1.28 -20.32
N SER A 313 -8.36 -1.46 -19.47
CA SER A 313 -8.20 -2.62 -18.58
C SER A 313 -8.53 -2.32 -17.12
N GLU A 314 -8.36 -1.08 -16.68
CA GLU A 314 -8.69 -0.62 -15.33
C GLU A 314 -9.50 0.67 -15.36
N LEU A 315 -10.72 0.62 -14.82
CA LEU A 315 -11.64 1.74 -14.75
C LEU A 315 -12.07 2.02 -13.31
N GLN A 316 -11.92 3.27 -12.87
CA GLN A 316 -12.41 3.75 -11.58
C GLN A 316 -13.28 4.98 -11.80
N LEU A 317 -14.53 4.92 -11.35
CA LEU A 317 -15.51 5.99 -11.43
C LEU A 317 -16.04 6.31 -10.03
N GLU A 318 -15.89 7.55 -9.59
CA GLU A 318 -16.30 8.00 -8.26
C GLU A 318 -17.06 9.32 -8.35
N TYR A 319 -18.32 9.36 -7.88
CA TYR A 319 -19.18 10.57 -7.97
C TYR A 319 -19.30 11.14 -9.40
N CYS A 320 -19.59 10.29 -10.40
CA CYS A 320 -19.62 10.65 -11.82
C CYS A 320 -20.95 10.26 -12.52
N GLU A 321 -22.00 11.04 -12.31
CA GLU A 321 -23.38 10.64 -12.67
C GLU A 321 -23.66 10.52 -14.17
N LYS A 322 -22.97 11.30 -15.01
CA LYS A 322 -23.25 11.38 -16.46
C LYS A 322 -22.39 10.48 -17.35
N VAL A 323 -21.39 9.80 -16.77
CA VAL A 323 -20.49 8.91 -17.53
C VAL A 323 -21.25 7.66 -17.93
N SER A 324 -21.15 7.24 -19.19
CA SER A 324 -21.93 6.13 -19.75
C SER A 324 -21.03 5.02 -20.28
N MET A 325 -21.32 3.77 -19.88
CA MET A 325 -20.70 2.54 -20.38
C MET A 325 -21.74 1.76 -21.18
N LYS A 326 -21.90 2.12 -22.46
CA LYS A 326 -22.82 1.45 -23.40
C LYS A 326 -22.11 0.42 -24.30
N GLU A 327 -20.80 0.28 -24.17
CA GLU A 327 -19.97 -0.49 -25.11
C GLU A 327 -19.53 -1.85 -24.57
N HIS A 328 -19.15 -2.73 -25.50
CA HIS A 328 -18.43 -3.96 -25.22
C HIS A 328 -16.99 -3.62 -24.82
N LEU A 329 -16.58 -3.98 -23.60
CA LEU A 329 -15.25 -3.69 -23.04
C LEU A 329 -14.45 -5.01 -22.88
N PRO A 330 -13.86 -5.55 -23.97
CA PRO A 330 -13.20 -6.85 -23.96
C PRO A 330 -11.91 -6.88 -23.15
N GLN A 331 -11.25 -5.74 -22.95
CA GLN A 331 -9.97 -5.66 -22.24
C GLN A 331 -10.11 -5.35 -20.75
N LEU A 332 -11.32 -5.03 -20.29
CA LEU A 332 -11.57 -4.60 -18.91
C LEU A 332 -11.35 -5.75 -17.93
N LEU A 333 -10.43 -5.56 -16.98
CA LEU A 333 -10.08 -6.52 -15.93
C LEU A 333 -10.62 -6.08 -14.56
N ASN A 334 -10.53 -4.77 -14.29
CA ASN A 334 -10.86 -4.17 -13.01
C ASN A 334 -11.83 -3.00 -13.18
N LEU A 335 -12.96 -3.05 -12.48
CA LEU A 335 -13.96 -2.00 -12.46
C LEU A 335 -14.29 -1.62 -11.01
N THR A 336 -14.18 -0.33 -10.71
CA THR A 336 -14.63 0.26 -9.45
C THR A 336 -15.61 1.38 -9.73
N ILE A 337 -16.77 1.31 -9.08
CA ILE A 337 -17.82 2.32 -9.16
C ILE A 337 -18.16 2.72 -7.73
N SER A 338 -18.03 4.01 -7.39
CA SER A 338 -18.38 4.52 -6.07
C SER A 338 -19.14 5.84 -6.09
N GLY A 339 -20.00 6.05 -5.10
CA GLY A 339 -20.65 7.35 -4.87
C GLY A 339 -21.66 7.75 -5.95
N TYR A 340 -22.32 6.78 -6.58
CA TYR A 340 -23.40 7.04 -7.53
C TYR A 340 -24.74 7.19 -6.81
N ASP A 341 -25.35 8.36 -6.95
CA ASP A 341 -26.68 8.67 -6.38
C ASP A 341 -27.82 8.43 -7.40
N ALA A 342 -27.55 7.77 -8.53
CA ALA A 342 -28.55 7.34 -9.50
C ALA A 342 -29.24 6.01 -9.09
N PHE A 343 -30.40 5.72 -9.71
CA PHE A 343 -31.14 4.47 -9.52
C PHE A 343 -30.48 3.27 -10.20
N GLU A 344 -29.79 3.55 -11.31
CA GLU A 344 -29.11 2.58 -12.14
C GLU A 344 -27.63 2.93 -12.22
N LEU A 345 -26.81 1.91 -12.34
CA LEU A 345 -25.39 2.09 -12.62
C LEU A 345 -25.20 2.61 -14.05
N PRO A 346 -24.04 3.21 -14.37
CA PRO A 346 -23.73 3.76 -15.69
C PRO A 346 -23.67 2.74 -16.84
N PHE A 347 -24.20 1.54 -16.66
CA PHE A 347 -24.35 0.53 -17.69
C PHE A 347 -25.60 0.86 -18.50
N GLY A 348 -25.54 0.79 -19.84
CA GLY A 348 -26.73 1.01 -20.66
C GLY A 348 -27.87 0.04 -20.36
N GLU A 349 -29.06 0.26 -20.94
CA GLU A 349 -30.24 -0.64 -20.78
C GLU A 349 -29.92 -2.12 -21.09
N GLY A 350 -28.92 -2.37 -21.95
CA GLY A 350 -28.42 -3.70 -22.30
C GLY A 350 -27.35 -4.29 -21.37
N GLY A 351 -26.98 -3.64 -20.25
CA GLY A 351 -25.93 -4.08 -19.33
C GLY A 351 -24.50 -3.78 -19.79
N LEU A 352 -23.51 -4.46 -19.18
CA LEU A 352 -22.07 -4.31 -19.49
C LEU A 352 -21.48 -5.63 -19.98
N SER A 353 -21.19 -5.72 -21.27
CA SER A 353 -20.44 -6.85 -21.83
C SER A 353 -18.93 -6.67 -21.59
N ALA A 354 -18.40 -7.31 -20.55
CA ALA A 354 -16.98 -7.29 -20.20
C ALA A 354 -16.48 -8.72 -19.92
N PRO A 355 -16.13 -9.50 -20.96
CA PRO A 355 -15.85 -10.94 -20.84
C PRO A 355 -14.64 -11.29 -19.98
N ASN A 356 -13.66 -10.38 -19.86
CA ASN A 356 -12.43 -10.59 -19.10
C ASN A 356 -12.44 -9.90 -17.72
N LEU A 357 -13.55 -9.31 -17.31
CA LEU A 357 -13.65 -8.62 -16.02
C LEU A 357 -13.45 -9.64 -14.89
N THR A 358 -12.44 -9.43 -14.06
CA THR A 358 -12.10 -10.30 -12.92
C THR A 358 -12.51 -9.68 -11.59
N TYR A 359 -12.59 -8.35 -11.54
CA TYR A 359 -12.78 -7.58 -10.33
C TYR A 359 -13.86 -6.50 -10.49
N LEU A 360 -14.88 -6.54 -9.63
CA LEU A 360 -15.93 -5.51 -9.57
C LEU A 360 -16.15 -5.04 -8.13
N LEU A 361 -15.95 -3.74 -7.90
CA LEU A 361 -16.35 -3.05 -6.68
C LEU A 361 -17.48 -2.07 -6.96
N ILE A 362 -18.55 -2.17 -6.19
CA ILE A 362 -19.64 -1.20 -6.13
C ILE A 362 -19.71 -0.68 -4.70
N ASP A 363 -19.44 0.60 -4.48
CA ASP A 363 -19.38 1.20 -3.16
C ASP A 363 -20.23 2.47 -3.04
N ASN A 364 -20.88 2.68 -1.90
CA ASN A 364 -21.56 3.94 -1.56
C ASN A 364 -22.60 4.40 -2.63
N CYS A 365 -23.25 3.48 -3.34
CA CYS A 365 -24.32 3.78 -4.29
C CYS A 365 -25.67 3.82 -3.57
N LYS A 366 -26.07 4.99 -3.07
CA LYS A 366 -27.16 5.11 -2.08
C LYS A 366 -28.56 4.86 -2.64
N ASN A 367 -28.77 5.18 -3.91
CA ASN A 367 -30.07 5.08 -4.58
C ASN A 367 -30.22 3.85 -5.48
N LEU A 368 -29.13 3.10 -5.67
CA LEU A 368 -29.10 1.90 -6.50
C LEU A 368 -30.12 0.86 -5.99
N GLN A 369 -31.03 0.40 -6.84
CA GLN A 369 -32.08 -0.56 -6.49
C GLN A 369 -31.78 -1.98 -6.98
N SER A 370 -31.12 -2.11 -8.12
CA SER A 370 -30.80 -3.39 -8.76
C SER A 370 -29.41 -3.35 -9.40
N LEU A 371 -28.78 -4.52 -9.52
CA LEU A 371 -27.61 -4.70 -10.38
C LEU A 371 -28.05 -4.96 -11.82
N PRO A 372 -27.14 -4.80 -12.81
CA PRO A 372 -27.46 -4.99 -14.23
C PRO A 372 -28.02 -6.38 -14.50
N PRO A 373 -28.97 -6.53 -15.45
CA PRO A 373 -29.45 -7.85 -15.83
C PRO A 373 -28.33 -8.69 -16.46
N LEU A 374 -28.47 -10.02 -16.42
CA LEU A 374 -27.62 -10.97 -17.15
C LEU A 374 -26.11 -10.94 -16.77
N MET A 375 -25.73 -10.55 -15.55
CA MET A 375 -24.32 -10.59 -15.11
C MET A 375 -23.66 -11.96 -15.30
N ASN A 376 -24.41 -13.05 -15.16
CA ASN A 376 -23.89 -14.41 -15.40
C ASN A 376 -23.35 -14.59 -16.83
N ASP A 377 -24.00 -13.98 -17.82
CA ASP A 377 -23.65 -14.14 -19.23
C ASP A 377 -22.69 -13.04 -19.71
N GLN A 378 -22.81 -11.85 -19.13
CA GLN A 378 -22.03 -10.67 -19.55
C GLN A 378 -20.67 -10.55 -18.87
N LEU A 379 -20.50 -11.12 -17.68
CA LEU A 379 -19.28 -11.08 -16.86
C LEU A 379 -18.78 -12.50 -16.51
N PRO A 380 -18.55 -13.38 -17.51
CA PRO A 380 -18.26 -14.80 -17.30
C PRO A 380 -16.95 -15.06 -16.54
N SER A 381 -16.00 -14.11 -16.52
CA SER A 381 -14.69 -14.26 -15.85
C SER A 381 -14.61 -13.61 -14.47
N LEU A 382 -15.74 -13.10 -13.93
CA LEU A 382 -15.74 -12.36 -12.67
C LEU A 382 -15.35 -13.26 -11.48
N VAL A 383 -14.20 -12.97 -10.89
CA VAL A 383 -13.65 -13.72 -9.75
C VAL A 383 -14.07 -13.10 -8.43
N THR A 384 -14.12 -11.77 -8.39
CA THR A 384 -14.30 -10.99 -7.16
C THR A 384 -15.40 -9.96 -7.33
N LEU A 385 -16.38 -10.00 -6.43
CA LEU A 385 -17.46 -9.01 -6.34
C LEU A 385 -17.56 -8.44 -4.92
N ASN A 386 -17.40 -7.13 -4.80
CA ASN A 386 -17.62 -6.41 -3.56
C ASN A 386 -18.75 -5.40 -3.72
N ILE A 387 -19.69 -5.42 -2.77
CA ILE A 387 -20.82 -4.49 -2.73
C ILE A 387 -20.91 -3.87 -1.34
N TRP A 388 -20.55 -2.59 -1.25
CA TRP A 388 -20.42 -1.88 0.01
C TRP A 388 -21.34 -0.66 0.03
N LEU A 389 -21.93 -0.35 1.19
CA LEU A 389 -22.68 0.88 1.45
C LEU A 389 -23.80 1.17 0.42
N CYS A 390 -24.51 0.13 -0.05
CA CYS A 390 -25.63 0.23 -0.98
C CYS A 390 -26.96 -0.12 -0.28
N PRO A 391 -27.57 0.80 0.50
CA PRO A 391 -28.70 0.50 1.38
C PRO A 391 -30.01 0.19 0.65
N LYS A 392 -30.24 0.72 -0.55
CA LYS A 392 -31.48 0.53 -1.33
C LYS A 392 -31.45 -0.66 -2.29
N LEU A 393 -30.29 -1.28 -2.49
CA LEU A 393 -30.12 -2.40 -3.41
C LEU A 393 -30.91 -3.60 -2.90
N GLU A 394 -31.83 -4.15 -3.70
CA GLU A 394 -32.78 -5.18 -3.24
C GLU A 394 -32.40 -6.58 -3.67
N SER A 395 -31.78 -6.75 -4.83
CA SER A 395 -31.43 -8.06 -5.37
C SER A 395 -30.13 -8.03 -6.15
N PHE A 396 -29.57 -9.22 -6.37
CA PHE A 396 -28.62 -9.43 -7.46
C PHE A 396 -29.34 -9.35 -8.82
N SER A 397 -28.57 -9.48 -9.90
CA SER A 397 -29.06 -9.48 -11.28
C SER A 397 -30.12 -10.57 -11.55
N GLU A 398 -31.10 -10.26 -12.39
CA GLU A 398 -31.97 -11.27 -13.00
C GLU A 398 -31.11 -12.25 -13.81
N GLY A 399 -31.13 -13.53 -13.44
CA GLY A 399 -30.24 -14.57 -13.97
C GLY A 399 -29.11 -15.02 -13.03
N GLY A 400 -28.89 -14.29 -11.92
CA GLY A 400 -27.93 -14.66 -10.88
C GLY A 400 -26.47 -14.23 -11.15
N LEU A 401 -25.59 -14.56 -10.22
CA LEU A 401 -24.16 -14.25 -10.27
C LEU A 401 -23.37 -15.24 -11.15
N PRO A 402 -22.24 -14.81 -11.74
CA PRO A 402 -21.43 -15.66 -12.62
C PRO A 402 -20.80 -16.85 -11.87
N LYS A 403 -20.76 -18.02 -12.53
CA LYS A 403 -20.25 -19.28 -11.94
C LYS A 403 -18.75 -19.27 -11.61
N SER A 404 -17.98 -18.33 -12.17
CA SER A 404 -16.55 -18.11 -11.91
C SER A 404 -16.28 -17.41 -10.58
N LEU A 405 -17.31 -16.83 -9.95
CA LEU A 405 -17.18 -16.04 -8.75
C LEU A 405 -16.56 -16.85 -7.62
N ASN A 406 -15.39 -16.41 -7.15
CA ASN A 406 -14.60 -17.03 -6.09
C ASN A 406 -14.80 -16.32 -4.76
N PHE A 407 -14.92 -15.00 -4.81
CA PHE A 407 -15.00 -14.15 -3.64
C PHE A 407 -16.19 -13.20 -3.75
N LEU A 408 -17.00 -13.13 -2.67
CA LEU A 408 -18.11 -12.19 -2.53
C LEU A 408 -18.09 -11.51 -1.15
N GLU A 409 -18.08 -10.18 -1.10
CA GLU A 409 -18.28 -9.41 0.14
C GLU A 409 -19.42 -8.42 0.04
N ILE A 410 -20.32 -8.46 1.02
CA ILE A 410 -21.46 -7.56 1.16
C ILE A 410 -21.30 -6.80 2.47
N ASN A 411 -21.22 -5.47 2.40
CA ASN A 411 -20.97 -4.63 3.57
C ASN A 411 -21.99 -3.49 3.64
N ARG A 412 -22.84 -3.48 4.67
CA ARG A 412 -23.86 -2.44 4.94
C ARG A 412 -24.85 -2.25 3.79
N CYS A 413 -25.40 -3.35 3.28
CA CYS A 413 -26.45 -3.37 2.26
C CYS A 413 -27.73 -4.01 2.82
N GLU A 414 -28.54 -3.23 3.55
CA GLU A 414 -29.65 -3.75 4.38
C GLU A 414 -30.74 -4.46 3.58
N LYS A 415 -31.23 -3.83 2.50
CA LYS A 415 -32.29 -4.41 1.67
C LYS A 415 -31.83 -5.66 0.93
N LEU A 416 -30.61 -5.65 0.40
CA LEU A 416 -30.02 -6.80 -0.30
C LEU A 416 -29.95 -8.00 0.65
N PHE A 417 -29.61 -7.73 1.92
CA PHE A 417 -29.57 -8.76 2.95
C PHE A 417 -30.95 -9.25 3.39
N ALA A 418 -31.96 -8.38 3.47
CA ALA A 418 -33.33 -8.79 3.75
C ALA A 418 -33.84 -9.79 2.70
N ASN A 419 -33.43 -9.63 1.44
CA ASN A 419 -33.77 -10.52 0.33
C ASN A 419 -32.79 -11.68 0.11
N ARG A 420 -31.97 -12.04 1.11
CA ARG A 420 -30.96 -13.12 1.01
C ARG A 420 -31.51 -14.47 0.56
N LYS A 421 -32.80 -14.71 0.75
CA LYS A 421 -33.51 -15.90 0.28
C LYS A 421 -33.46 -16.09 -1.24
N ASN A 422 -33.22 -15.01 -2.00
CA ASN A 422 -33.22 -15.05 -3.46
C ASN A 422 -31.80 -15.04 -4.06
N TRP A 423 -30.74 -15.12 -3.23
CA TRP A 423 -29.37 -14.96 -3.73
C TRP A 423 -28.87 -16.11 -4.60
N GLY A 424 -29.34 -17.34 -4.35
CA GLY A 424 -28.93 -18.51 -5.15
C GLY A 424 -27.45 -18.88 -5.04
N LEU A 425 -26.71 -18.43 -4.01
CA LEU A 425 -25.26 -18.64 -3.89
C LEU A 425 -24.87 -20.13 -3.81
N GLN A 426 -25.77 -20.99 -3.34
CA GLN A 426 -25.59 -22.44 -3.32
C GLN A 426 -25.36 -23.06 -4.71
N LYS A 427 -25.74 -22.35 -5.78
CA LYS A 427 -25.53 -22.78 -7.18
C LYS A 427 -24.16 -22.39 -7.74
N LEU A 428 -23.34 -21.65 -6.98
CA LEU A 428 -22.04 -21.14 -7.43
C LEU A 428 -20.91 -22.14 -7.10
N PRO A 429 -20.38 -22.88 -8.10
CA PRO A 429 -19.41 -23.94 -7.83
C PRO A 429 -18.03 -23.41 -7.40
N SER A 430 -17.69 -22.19 -7.81
CA SER A 430 -16.36 -21.60 -7.60
C SER A 430 -16.25 -20.77 -6.34
N LEU A 431 -17.36 -20.49 -5.65
CA LEU A 431 -17.36 -19.62 -4.48
C LEU A 431 -16.56 -20.28 -3.35
N ARG A 432 -15.49 -19.62 -2.89
CA ARG A 432 -14.60 -20.11 -1.81
C ARG A 432 -14.68 -19.23 -0.59
N SER A 433 -14.91 -17.93 -0.77
CA SER A 433 -14.89 -17.01 0.35
C SER A 433 -16.07 -16.05 0.30
N PHE A 434 -16.77 -15.94 1.42
CA PHE A 434 -17.94 -15.10 1.58
C PHE A 434 -17.78 -14.21 2.82
N GLY A 435 -17.94 -12.90 2.63
CA GLY A 435 -17.88 -11.90 3.68
C GLY A 435 -19.19 -11.15 3.81
N ILE A 436 -19.67 -10.99 5.03
CA ILE A 436 -20.81 -10.13 5.33
C ILE A 436 -20.57 -9.23 6.53
N LYS A 437 -20.97 -7.96 6.38
CA LYS A 437 -20.96 -6.96 7.43
C LYS A 437 -22.18 -6.04 7.29
N GLY A 438 -22.81 -5.58 8.38
CA GLY A 438 -23.96 -4.68 8.27
C GLY A 438 -25.03 -4.89 9.34
N THR A 439 -26.25 -4.47 9.09
CA THR A 439 -27.35 -4.59 10.06
C THR A 439 -28.37 -5.61 9.58
N CYS A 440 -28.81 -6.52 10.45
CA CYS A 440 -29.95 -7.38 10.17
C CYS A 440 -31.19 -6.79 10.85
N LYS A 441 -32.33 -6.73 10.14
CA LYS A 441 -33.62 -6.38 10.77
C LYS A 441 -34.37 -7.63 11.25
N ASP A 442 -34.10 -8.78 10.64
CA ASP A 442 -34.73 -10.05 10.97
C ASP A 442 -33.82 -10.84 11.92
N GLY A 443 -34.14 -10.83 13.22
CA GLY A 443 -33.35 -11.49 14.27
C GLY A 443 -33.40 -13.02 14.25
N GLU A 444 -33.04 -13.63 13.12
CA GLU A 444 -32.92 -15.07 12.88
C GLU A 444 -31.45 -15.50 12.80
N SER A 445 -31.22 -16.80 12.99
CA SER A 445 -29.91 -17.44 12.91
C SER A 445 -29.35 -17.48 11.48
N PHE A 446 -28.04 -17.34 11.33
CA PHE A 446 -27.34 -17.30 10.02
C PHE A 446 -26.13 -18.25 10.03
N PRO A 447 -25.75 -18.85 8.89
CA PRO A 447 -26.44 -18.87 7.60
C PRO A 447 -27.63 -19.85 7.60
N GLU A 448 -28.68 -19.58 6.82
CA GLU A 448 -29.71 -20.58 6.55
C GLU A 448 -29.10 -21.82 5.86
N GLU A 449 -29.66 -23.00 6.12
CA GLU A 449 -29.14 -24.29 5.66
C GLU A 449 -28.89 -24.43 4.15
N TRP A 450 -29.52 -23.56 3.37
CA TRP A 450 -29.56 -23.62 1.90
C TRP A 450 -28.91 -22.39 1.25
N LEU A 451 -28.39 -21.45 2.04
CA LEU A 451 -27.90 -20.17 1.54
C LEU A 451 -26.50 -20.27 0.91
N LEU A 452 -25.59 -20.98 1.56
CA LEU A 452 -24.16 -21.00 1.20
C LEU A 452 -23.76 -22.36 0.57
N PRO A 453 -22.86 -22.36 -0.44
CA PRO A 453 -22.39 -23.59 -1.07
C PRO A 453 -21.40 -24.36 -0.19
N SER A 454 -21.37 -25.69 -0.29
CA SER A 454 -20.44 -26.56 0.45
C SER A 454 -18.97 -26.41 0.02
N SER A 455 -18.72 -25.75 -1.12
CA SER A 455 -17.39 -25.40 -1.63
C SER A 455 -16.72 -24.25 -0.86
N LEU A 456 -17.44 -23.59 0.05
CA LEU A 456 -16.94 -22.45 0.81
C LEU A 456 -15.84 -22.88 1.80
N THR A 457 -14.67 -22.23 1.72
CA THR A 457 -13.52 -22.45 2.61
C THR A 457 -13.37 -21.34 3.66
N SER A 458 -13.90 -20.15 3.39
CA SER A 458 -13.79 -19.00 4.29
C SER A 458 -15.11 -18.27 4.44
N LEU A 459 -15.54 -18.05 5.69
CA LEU A 459 -16.75 -17.32 6.04
C LEU A 459 -16.43 -16.22 7.05
N TYR A 460 -16.73 -14.96 6.71
CA TYR A 460 -16.53 -13.81 7.58
C TYR A 460 -17.87 -13.14 7.87
N ILE A 461 -18.24 -13.05 9.15
CA ILE A 461 -19.47 -12.41 9.63
C ILE A 461 -19.07 -11.33 10.62
N ARG A 462 -19.28 -10.05 10.30
CA ARG A 462 -18.78 -8.92 11.10
C ARG A 462 -19.88 -7.92 11.42
N LYS A 463 -20.02 -7.54 12.70
CA LYS A 463 -20.87 -6.46 13.19
C LYS A 463 -22.34 -6.53 12.72
N LEU A 464 -22.90 -7.74 12.59
CA LEU A 464 -24.34 -7.93 12.30
C LEU A 464 -25.20 -7.46 13.49
N GLN A 465 -25.83 -6.30 13.37
CA GLN A 465 -26.78 -5.82 14.39
C GLN A 465 -28.04 -6.72 14.41
N ASN A 466 -28.60 -6.98 15.60
CA ASN A 466 -29.73 -7.89 15.86
C ASN A 466 -29.51 -9.38 15.55
N PHE A 467 -28.27 -9.79 15.30
CA PHE A 467 -27.91 -11.18 15.08
C PHE A 467 -27.94 -11.97 16.41
N LYS A 468 -28.78 -13.00 16.51
CA LYS A 468 -28.98 -13.76 17.75
C LYS A 468 -28.01 -14.94 17.93
N SER A 469 -27.85 -15.78 16.90
CA SER A 469 -27.05 -17.00 16.98
C SER A 469 -26.61 -17.47 15.59
N LEU A 470 -25.48 -18.18 15.52
CA LEU A 470 -25.15 -18.94 14.31
C LEU A 470 -26.08 -20.15 14.19
N ASN A 471 -26.53 -20.44 12.97
CA ASN A 471 -27.26 -21.66 12.68
C ASN A 471 -26.28 -22.84 12.61
N GLY A 472 -26.35 -23.74 13.58
CA GLY A 472 -25.47 -24.91 13.66
C GLY A 472 -25.55 -25.82 12.46
N ASP A 473 -26.77 -26.18 12.07
CA ASP A 473 -27.02 -27.10 10.96
C ASP A 473 -26.58 -26.49 9.62
N GLY A 474 -26.71 -25.17 9.47
CA GLY A 474 -26.23 -24.44 8.30
C GLY A 474 -24.70 -24.45 8.17
N ILE A 475 -23.97 -24.29 9.28
CA ILE A 475 -22.50 -24.32 9.27
C ILE A 475 -21.97 -25.74 9.08
N GLN A 476 -22.60 -26.74 9.70
CA GLN A 476 -22.16 -28.14 9.59
C GLN A 476 -22.18 -28.65 8.13
N LYS A 477 -23.08 -28.13 7.29
CA LYS A 477 -23.12 -28.44 5.84
C LYS A 477 -21.95 -27.85 5.05
N LEU A 478 -21.23 -26.88 5.60
CA LEU A 478 -20.03 -26.30 4.97
C LEU A 478 -18.81 -27.19 5.22
N THR A 479 -18.82 -28.38 4.61
CA THR A 479 -17.81 -29.42 4.84
C THR A 479 -16.39 -29.04 4.42
N SER A 480 -16.24 -28.01 3.59
CA SER A 480 -14.95 -27.48 3.13
C SER A 480 -14.49 -26.26 3.92
N LEU A 481 -15.23 -25.84 4.94
CA LEU A 481 -14.96 -24.61 5.69
C LEU A 481 -13.70 -24.77 6.54
N GLU A 482 -12.70 -23.92 6.28
CA GLU A 482 -11.42 -23.89 6.98
C GLU A 482 -11.30 -22.68 7.91
N ASN A 483 -11.85 -21.53 7.49
CA ASN A 483 -11.74 -20.27 8.21
C ASN A 483 -13.14 -19.72 8.52
N LEU A 484 -13.45 -19.53 9.81
CA LEU A 484 -14.68 -18.90 10.27
C LEU A 484 -14.34 -17.71 11.18
N GLY A 485 -14.59 -16.50 10.69
CA GLY A 485 -14.37 -15.27 11.45
C GLY A 485 -15.70 -14.62 11.83
N VAL A 486 -16.02 -14.55 13.12
CA VAL A 486 -17.27 -13.97 13.62
C VAL A 486 -16.96 -12.84 14.60
N THR A 487 -17.35 -11.61 14.28
CA THR A 487 -17.13 -10.44 15.14
C THR A 487 -18.48 -9.82 15.52
N MET A 488 -18.89 -9.96 16.77
CA MET A 488 -20.20 -9.58 17.31
C MET A 488 -20.14 -8.34 18.21
N MET A 489 -21.28 -7.68 18.47
CA MET A 489 -21.39 -6.68 19.55
C MET A 489 -21.96 -7.28 20.85
N ASP A 490 -22.79 -8.33 20.77
CA ASP A 490 -23.33 -9.08 21.92
C ASP A 490 -23.09 -10.59 21.73
N LEU A 491 -22.52 -11.27 22.74
CA LEU A 491 -22.17 -12.70 22.68
C LEU A 491 -23.11 -13.64 23.47
N ASN A 492 -24.21 -13.14 24.00
CA ASN A 492 -25.04 -13.90 24.92
C ASN A 492 -25.85 -14.98 24.17
N GLY A 493 -25.22 -16.13 23.84
CA GLY A 493 -25.90 -17.28 23.20
C GLY A 493 -25.07 -18.27 22.38
N PHE A 494 -23.73 -18.19 22.35
CA PHE A 494 -22.91 -19.13 21.56
C PHE A 494 -22.68 -20.49 22.24
N SER A 495 -23.03 -21.58 21.57
CA SER A 495 -22.65 -22.95 21.97
C SER A 495 -21.53 -23.50 21.07
N LEU A 496 -20.51 -24.13 21.67
CA LEU A 496 -19.33 -24.69 21.00
C LEU A 496 -19.62 -26.01 20.24
N GLU A 497 -20.81 -26.58 20.36
CA GLU A 497 -21.22 -27.84 19.71
C GLU A 497 -21.58 -27.67 18.22
N VAL A 498 -21.56 -26.44 17.70
CA VAL A 498 -22.02 -26.04 16.36
C VAL A 498 -20.95 -26.26 15.26
N PHE A 499 -19.69 -26.53 15.62
CA PHE A 499 -18.59 -26.48 14.64
C PHE A 499 -18.35 -27.78 13.86
N PRO A 500 -18.04 -27.70 12.54
CA PRO A 500 -17.71 -28.87 11.73
C PRO A 500 -16.35 -29.45 12.12
N PRO A 501 -16.19 -30.79 12.09
CA PRO A 501 -15.03 -31.50 12.64
C PRO A 501 -13.69 -31.21 11.93
N LYS A 502 -13.70 -30.59 10.75
CA LYS A 502 -12.48 -30.23 9.98
C LYS A 502 -11.99 -28.80 10.22
N ALA A 503 -12.76 -27.95 10.91
CA ALA A 503 -12.30 -26.62 11.27
C ALA A 503 -11.19 -26.75 12.33
N SER A 504 -9.94 -26.50 11.96
CA SER A 504 -8.83 -26.47 12.92
C SER A 504 -9.08 -25.36 13.96
N LEU A 505 -9.20 -25.71 15.25
CA LEU A 505 -8.91 -24.75 16.32
C LEU A 505 -7.41 -24.45 16.23
N PRO A 506 -6.97 -23.29 15.69
CA PRO A 506 -7.30 -21.95 16.22
C PRO A 506 -7.40 -20.84 15.13
N LYS A 507 -8.60 -20.36 14.78
CA LYS A 507 -8.81 -19.05 14.10
C LYS A 507 -10.18 -18.43 14.38
N ILE A 508 -10.84 -18.83 15.47
CA ILE A 508 -12.09 -18.22 15.93
C ILE A 508 -11.71 -16.93 16.67
N ILE A 509 -11.73 -15.79 15.97
CA ILE A 509 -11.52 -14.47 16.61
C ILE A 509 -12.83 -14.03 17.25
N PHE A 510 -13.08 -14.44 18.50
CA PHE A 510 -14.11 -13.84 19.34
C PHE A 510 -13.67 -12.43 19.76
N HIS A 511 -14.15 -11.39 19.07
CA HIS A 511 -13.76 -10.01 19.35
C HIS A 511 -14.61 -9.34 20.45
N THR A 512 -14.93 -10.06 21.53
CA THR A 512 -15.99 -9.66 22.47
C THR A 512 -15.63 -9.80 23.95
N MET A 513 -14.39 -10.16 24.27
CA MET A 513 -13.84 -10.05 25.63
C MET A 513 -13.26 -8.65 25.93
N ALA A 514 -13.94 -7.58 25.48
CA ALA A 514 -13.55 -6.20 25.78
C ALA A 514 -14.72 -5.31 26.28
N SER A 515 -15.97 -5.76 26.10
CA SER A 515 -17.17 -5.00 26.49
C SER A 515 -17.74 -5.42 27.85
N PHE A 516 -17.57 -6.68 28.25
CA PHE A 516 -18.09 -7.17 29.54
C PHE A 516 -17.18 -6.88 30.74
N LEU A 517 -15.87 -6.71 30.51
CA LEU A 517 -14.92 -6.43 31.58
C LEU A 517 -14.95 -4.95 32.01
N THR A 518 -15.32 -4.04 31.11
CA THR A 518 -15.31 -2.60 31.37
C THR A 518 -16.47 -2.15 32.26
N THR A 519 -17.66 -2.72 32.10
CA THR A 519 -18.83 -2.41 32.94
C THR A 519 -18.69 -2.96 34.36
N PHE A 520 -18.08 -4.13 34.54
CA PHE A 520 -17.80 -4.68 35.88
C PHE A 520 -16.68 -3.91 36.60
N THR A 521 -15.67 -3.42 35.87
CA THR A 521 -14.62 -2.58 36.46
C THR A 521 -15.12 -1.20 36.87
N PHE A 522 -16.08 -0.61 36.16
CA PHE A 522 -16.60 0.73 36.49
C PHE A 522 -17.40 0.75 37.80
N ALA A 523 -18.24 -0.26 38.04
CA ALA A 523 -18.99 -0.38 39.30
C ALA A 523 -18.07 -0.67 40.50
N PHE A 524 -17.00 -1.46 40.28
CA PHE A 524 -16.03 -1.78 41.32
C PHE A 524 -15.11 -0.60 41.68
N HIS A 525 -14.75 0.24 40.70
CA HIS A 525 -13.96 1.45 40.94
C HIS A 525 -14.77 2.56 41.63
N PHE A 526 -16.09 2.64 41.37
CA PHE A 526 -16.93 3.66 42.01
C PHE A 526 -17.10 3.42 43.52
N ILE A 527 -17.10 2.16 43.98
CA ILE A 527 -17.19 1.81 45.40
C ILE A 527 -15.84 2.03 46.12
N ILE A 528 -14.71 1.79 45.45
CA ILE A 528 -13.36 2.00 46.02
C ILE A 528 -13.02 3.49 46.16
N ILE A 529 -13.49 4.34 45.24
CA ILE A 529 -13.26 5.81 45.27
C ILE A 529 -14.00 6.49 46.44
N ILE A 530 -15.11 5.92 46.92
CA ILE A 530 -15.86 6.48 48.06
C ILE A 530 -15.20 6.13 49.41
N LEU A 531 -14.42 5.04 49.50
CA LEU A 531 -13.96 4.52 50.79
C LEU A 531 -12.51 4.89 51.16
N PHE A 532 -11.64 5.29 50.22
CA PHE A 532 -10.23 5.57 50.56
C PHE A 532 -9.62 6.73 49.73
N PRO A 533 -9.63 7.97 50.23
CA PRO A 533 -8.84 9.04 49.64
C PRO A 533 -7.42 8.99 50.20
N SER A 534 -6.45 8.95 49.28
CA SER A 534 -5.01 9.27 49.39
C SER A 534 -3.98 8.11 49.52
N HIS A 535 -3.00 8.23 48.63
CA HIS A 535 -1.72 7.53 48.47
C HIS A 535 -1.73 6.10 47.94
N LEU A 536 -1.56 5.95 46.61
CA LEU A 536 -0.49 5.12 46.06
C LEU A 536 -0.14 5.53 44.62
N THR A 537 1.15 5.47 44.31
CA THR A 537 1.83 5.85 43.08
C THR A 537 1.35 5.08 41.85
N ILE A 538 1.06 5.80 40.77
CA ILE A 538 0.66 5.28 39.46
C ILE A 538 1.87 4.65 38.76
N THR A 539 1.90 3.33 38.68
CA THR A 539 2.62 2.61 37.63
C THR A 539 1.71 2.52 36.40
N ASN A 540 2.11 3.14 35.29
CA ASN A 540 1.41 3.11 34.02
C ASN A 540 1.36 1.67 33.45
N GLY A 541 0.26 0.97 33.68
CA GLY A 541 -0.13 -0.24 32.96
C GLY A 541 -1.11 0.09 31.85
N SER A 542 -0.59 0.24 30.63
CA SER A 542 -1.37 0.29 29.39
C SER A 542 -1.85 -1.12 29.03
N PHE A 543 -3.17 -1.34 29.00
CA PHE A 543 -3.79 -2.51 28.40
C PHE A 543 -3.56 -2.49 26.89
N PHE A 544 -2.66 -3.35 26.41
CA PHE A 544 -2.51 -3.69 25.00
C PHE A 544 -3.39 -4.89 24.65
N LEU A 545 -3.99 -4.84 23.46
CA LEU A 545 -4.44 -6.02 22.72
C LEU A 545 -3.31 -7.07 22.73
N SER A 546 -3.64 -8.33 23.04
CA SER A 546 -2.67 -9.44 23.02
C SER A 546 -1.92 -9.45 21.68
N PRO A 547 -0.60 -9.22 21.67
CA PRO A 547 0.25 -9.59 20.56
C PRO A 547 0.15 -11.11 20.38
N THR A 548 0.35 -11.63 19.18
CA THR A 548 1.00 -12.95 19.09
C THR A 548 2.30 -12.80 19.87
N ASP A 549 2.42 -13.42 21.05
CA ASP A 549 3.54 -13.20 21.97
C ASP A 549 4.86 -13.42 21.25
N GLN A 550 5.49 -12.33 20.80
CA GLN A 550 6.82 -12.38 20.23
C GLN A 550 7.78 -12.78 21.34
N LYS A 551 8.37 -13.96 21.21
CA LYS A 551 9.35 -14.49 22.15
C LYS A 551 10.74 -14.14 21.65
N ILE A 552 11.50 -13.49 22.52
CA ILE A 552 12.94 -13.35 22.32
C ILE A 552 13.61 -14.52 23.04
N THR A 553 14.36 -15.31 22.30
CA THR A 553 15.17 -16.40 22.84
C THR A 553 16.64 -16.05 22.68
N HIS A 554 17.37 -16.19 23.78
CA HIS A 554 18.82 -16.09 23.81
C HIS A 554 19.39 -17.49 23.89
N LEU A 555 20.27 -17.83 22.95
CA LEU A 555 20.96 -19.11 22.90
C LEU A 555 22.46 -18.86 23.03
N HIS A 556 23.11 -19.76 23.75
CA HIS A 556 24.56 -19.75 23.93
C HIS A 556 25.08 -21.17 23.72
N PHE A 557 26.09 -21.33 22.87
CA PHE A 557 26.69 -22.62 22.55
C PHE A 557 28.03 -22.46 21.83
N TYR A 558 28.74 -23.59 21.68
CA TYR A 558 30.06 -23.67 21.06
C TYR A 558 30.02 -24.54 19.82
N PHE A 559 30.64 -24.04 18.76
CA PHE A 559 30.79 -24.64 17.45
C PHE A 559 32.23 -25.13 17.29
N HIS A 560 32.41 -26.38 16.82
CA HIS A 560 33.73 -27.02 16.69
C HIS A 560 34.02 -27.39 15.24
N ASP A 561 34.80 -26.56 14.55
CA ASP A 561 35.19 -26.76 13.15
C ASP A 561 36.55 -27.47 13.09
N ILE A 562 36.56 -28.64 12.45
CA ILE A 562 37.74 -29.50 12.30
C ILE A 562 38.03 -29.64 10.81
N VAL A 563 39.02 -28.90 10.33
CA VAL A 563 39.37 -28.83 8.91
C VAL A 563 40.42 -29.88 8.53
N THR A 564 41.21 -30.36 9.49
CA THR A 564 42.28 -31.36 9.26
C THR A 564 42.24 -32.49 10.28
N GLY A 565 42.79 -33.66 9.93
CA GLY A 565 42.84 -34.84 10.82
C GLY A 565 42.19 -36.08 10.21
N LYS A 566 42.00 -37.13 11.02
CA LYS A 566 41.42 -38.42 10.56
C LYS A 566 39.91 -38.31 10.25
N ASN A 567 39.19 -37.46 10.98
CA ASN A 567 37.74 -37.28 10.87
C ASN A 567 37.39 -35.78 10.81
N PRO A 568 37.68 -35.09 9.69
CA PRO A 568 37.33 -33.67 9.55
C PRO A 568 35.81 -33.49 9.50
N THR A 569 35.31 -32.42 10.11
CA THR A 569 33.89 -32.02 10.08
C THR A 569 33.63 -30.96 9.00
N SER A 570 34.68 -30.30 8.51
CA SER A 570 34.66 -29.42 7.35
C SER A 570 35.56 -29.93 6.23
N ILE A 571 35.01 -30.02 5.02
CA ILE A 571 35.70 -30.54 3.83
C ILE A 571 35.73 -29.50 2.73
N GLN A 572 36.89 -29.28 2.12
CA GLN A 572 37.02 -28.43 0.95
C GLN A 572 36.33 -29.07 -0.26
N ILE A 573 35.29 -28.42 -0.79
CA ILE A 573 34.53 -28.90 -1.97
C ILE A 573 34.88 -28.14 -3.25
N VAL A 574 35.42 -26.92 -3.12
CA VAL A 574 35.90 -26.12 -4.25
C VAL A 574 37.28 -25.57 -3.88
N GLY A 575 38.28 -25.91 -4.69
CA GLY A 575 39.64 -25.38 -4.54
C GLY A 575 39.78 -23.93 -5.02
N PRO A 576 40.93 -23.30 -4.76
CA PRO A 576 41.17 -21.94 -5.22
C PRO A 576 41.17 -21.87 -6.76
N PRO A 577 40.41 -20.94 -7.38
CA PRO A 577 40.48 -20.69 -8.82
C PRO A 577 41.92 -20.38 -9.27
N LYS A 578 42.27 -20.70 -10.53
CA LYS A 578 43.58 -20.34 -11.09
C LYS A 578 43.79 -18.83 -11.02
N GLY A 579 44.94 -18.39 -10.49
CA GLY A 579 45.25 -16.97 -10.28
C GLY A 579 44.59 -16.37 -9.03
N SER A 580 43.91 -17.16 -8.21
CA SER A 580 43.32 -16.70 -6.95
C SER A 580 44.40 -16.29 -5.95
N ILE A 581 44.23 -15.09 -5.40
CA ILE A 581 45.07 -14.54 -4.34
C ILE A 581 44.54 -15.07 -3.01
N ARG A 582 45.41 -15.67 -2.18
CA ARG A 582 45.10 -16.16 -0.82
C ARG A 582 43.91 -17.13 -0.74
N GLY A 583 43.60 -17.83 -1.84
CA GLY A 583 42.53 -18.81 -1.87
C GLY A 583 41.13 -18.22 -1.96
N PHE A 584 40.97 -16.95 -2.35
CA PHE A 584 39.66 -16.37 -2.67
C PHE A 584 38.83 -17.31 -3.57
N GLY A 585 37.61 -17.64 -3.15
CA GLY A 585 36.70 -18.55 -3.83
C GLY A 585 36.79 -20.01 -3.37
N THR A 586 37.80 -20.41 -2.59
CA THR A 586 37.81 -21.74 -1.97
C THR A 586 36.60 -21.88 -1.05
N THR A 587 35.87 -22.98 -1.20
CA THR A 587 34.60 -23.24 -0.50
C THR A 587 34.66 -24.57 0.23
N PHE A 588 34.15 -24.56 1.46
CA PHE A 588 34.08 -25.70 2.36
C PHE A 588 32.62 -26.03 2.65
N MET A 589 32.31 -27.33 2.72
CA MET A 589 31.07 -27.88 3.25
C MET A 589 31.32 -28.36 4.67
N MET A 590 30.44 -28.01 5.61
CA MET A 590 30.59 -28.32 7.03
C MET A 590 29.40 -29.09 7.60
N ASP A 591 29.68 -29.94 8.59
CA ASP A 591 28.70 -30.56 9.49
C ASP A 591 29.33 -30.69 10.90
N ASP A 592 29.41 -29.56 11.59
CA ASP A 592 30.17 -29.37 12.83
C ASP A 592 29.30 -29.61 14.08
N PRO A 593 29.82 -30.25 15.15
CA PRO A 593 29.07 -30.41 16.39
C PRO A 593 28.86 -29.08 17.13
N LEU A 594 27.65 -28.90 17.68
CA LEU A 594 27.29 -27.82 18.59
C LEU A 594 27.19 -28.37 20.01
N THR A 595 27.80 -27.70 20.98
CA THR A 595 27.89 -28.17 22.36
C THR A 595 27.61 -27.06 23.38
N GLU A 596 27.26 -27.43 24.62
CA GLU A 596 27.03 -26.47 25.72
C GLU A 596 28.31 -25.79 26.22
N GLY A 597 29.49 -26.39 25.99
CA GLY A 597 30.77 -25.92 26.50
C GLY A 597 31.90 -25.95 25.45
N PRO A 598 33.02 -25.26 25.69
CA PRO A 598 34.13 -25.16 24.74
C PRO A 598 34.97 -26.45 24.63
N ASP A 599 34.82 -27.40 25.54
CA ASP A 599 35.47 -28.72 25.43
C ASP A 599 34.72 -29.57 24.38
N PRO A 600 35.39 -30.17 23.39
CA PRO A 600 34.75 -31.06 22.41
C PRO A 600 33.97 -32.24 23.01
N ASN A 601 34.27 -32.65 24.25
CA ASN A 601 33.54 -33.69 24.98
C ASN A 601 32.33 -33.15 25.76
N SER A 602 32.06 -31.84 25.69
CA SER A 602 30.87 -31.24 26.28
C SER A 602 29.60 -31.81 25.65
N ARG A 603 28.48 -31.71 26.38
CA ARG A 603 27.19 -32.22 25.90
C ARG A 603 26.85 -31.67 24.51
N LEU A 604 26.57 -32.58 23.58
CA LEU A 604 26.12 -32.25 22.23
C LEU A 604 24.67 -31.77 22.26
N ILE A 605 24.40 -30.60 21.68
CA ILE A 605 23.06 -30.01 21.61
C ILE A 605 22.53 -29.90 20.18
N GLY A 606 23.42 -29.99 19.19
CA GLY A 606 23.06 -29.77 17.79
C GLY A 606 24.21 -29.97 16.83
N ARG A 607 23.95 -29.60 15.57
CA ARG A 607 24.92 -29.60 14.46
C ARG A 607 24.83 -28.27 13.71
N SER A 608 25.96 -27.74 13.26
CA SER A 608 26.04 -26.63 12.32
C SER A 608 26.31 -27.17 10.93
N GLN A 609 25.35 -26.99 10.05
CA GLN A 609 25.37 -27.54 8.70
C GLN A 609 25.33 -26.41 7.68
N GLY A 610 26.21 -26.44 6.69
CA GLY A 610 26.22 -25.40 5.67
C GLY A 610 27.54 -25.27 4.94
N ILE A 611 27.77 -24.07 4.40
CA ILE A 611 28.97 -23.76 3.64
C ILE A 611 29.64 -22.49 4.14
N TYR A 612 30.95 -22.44 3.97
CA TYR A 612 31.69 -21.18 4.05
C TYR A 612 32.71 -21.07 2.91
N ALA A 613 32.93 -19.84 2.44
CA ALA A 613 33.87 -19.55 1.37
C ALA A 613 34.81 -18.41 1.75
N LEU A 614 36.06 -18.50 1.29
CA LEU A 614 37.04 -17.41 1.35
C LEU A 614 36.56 -16.27 0.43
N ALA A 615 36.00 -15.21 1.02
CA ALA A 615 35.24 -14.19 0.30
C ALA A 615 35.96 -12.84 0.18
N SER A 616 37.22 -12.75 0.60
CA SER A 616 38.02 -11.52 0.53
C SER A 616 39.25 -11.69 -0.36
N GLN A 617 39.52 -10.68 -1.18
CA GLN A 617 40.77 -10.56 -1.98
C GLN A 617 41.77 -9.58 -1.34
N HIS A 618 41.40 -8.92 -0.24
CA HIS A 618 42.22 -7.87 0.39
C HIS A 618 43.13 -8.45 1.49
N ILE A 619 44.39 -8.00 1.52
CA ILE A 619 45.45 -8.45 2.45
C ILE A 619 45.09 -8.29 3.93
N GLU A 620 44.23 -7.32 4.26
CA GLU A 620 43.91 -6.93 5.64
C GLU A 620 42.62 -7.57 6.20
N SER A 621 41.91 -8.41 5.43
CA SER A 621 40.70 -9.07 5.95
C SER A 621 40.54 -10.49 5.42
N ASP A 622 40.77 -11.48 6.29
CA ASP A 622 40.38 -12.87 6.04
C ASP A 622 38.88 -12.99 6.35
N GLY A 623 38.06 -12.54 5.39
CA GLY A 623 36.60 -12.57 5.49
C GLY A 623 36.03 -13.83 4.89
N LEU A 624 35.38 -14.65 5.72
CA LEU A 624 34.56 -15.76 5.24
C LEU A 624 33.16 -15.25 4.91
N LEU A 625 32.53 -15.81 3.88
CA LEU A 625 31.07 -15.73 3.72
C LEU A 625 30.49 -17.04 4.24
N MET A 626 29.61 -16.98 5.23
CA MET A 626 29.01 -18.15 5.85
C MET A 626 27.51 -18.23 5.56
N VAL A 627 27.03 -19.43 5.23
CA VAL A 627 25.63 -19.78 5.06
C VAL A 627 25.36 -21.05 5.83
N LEU A 628 24.82 -20.93 7.04
CA LEU A 628 24.77 -21.99 8.05
C LEU A 628 23.34 -22.24 8.52
N SER A 629 23.08 -23.46 8.96
CA SER A 629 21.91 -23.84 9.74
C SER A 629 22.33 -24.56 11.01
N PHE A 630 21.97 -23.99 12.16
CA PHE A 630 22.11 -24.66 13.45
C PHE A 630 20.89 -25.56 13.68
N ALA A 631 21.07 -26.87 13.62
CA ALA A 631 20.04 -27.87 13.84
C ALA A 631 20.15 -28.43 15.26
N PHE A 632 19.14 -28.18 16.09
CA PHE A 632 19.14 -28.63 17.48
C PHE A 632 18.60 -30.05 17.57
N VAL A 633 19.36 -30.94 18.21
CA VAL A 633 19.03 -32.37 18.36
C VAL A 633 18.62 -32.74 19.79
N GLU A 634 18.90 -31.86 20.75
CA GLU A 634 18.52 -31.99 22.16
C GLU A 634 17.92 -30.68 22.72
N GLY A 635 17.37 -30.76 23.95
CA GLY A 635 16.80 -29.63 24.67
C GLY A 635 15.42 -29.19 24.17
N SER A 636 14.95 -28.05 24.68
CA SER A 636 13.61 -27.48 24.39
C SER A 636 13.40 -27.10 22.92
N TYR A 637 14.46 -27.09 22.12
CA TYR A 637 14.44 -26.71 20.72
C TYR A 637 14.70 -27.89 19.76
N LYS A 638 14.73 -29.11 20.28
CA LYS A 638 14.93 -30.34 19.49
C LYS A 638 14.04 -30.36 18.23
N GLY A 639 14.66 -30.61 17.08
CA GLY A 639 13.99 -30.65 15.77
C GLY A 639 13.77 -29.28 15.13
N SER A 640 14.17 -28.19 15.77
CA SER A 640 14.16 -26.84 15.20
C SER A 640 15.51 -26.48 14.60
N THR A 641 15.51 -25.56 13.64
CA THR A 641 16.74 -25.03 13.04
C THR A 641 16.77 -23.51 13.06
N LEU A 642 17.97 -22.92 13.14
CA LEU A 642 18.23 -21.49 12.94
C LEU A 642 19.14 -21.27 11.74
N SER A 643 18.72 -20.44 10.79
CA SER A 643 19.48 -20.13 9.59
C SER A 643 20.24 -18.81 9.73
N ILE A 644 21.55 -18.85 9.48
CA ILE A 644 22.46 -17.71 9.64
C ILE A 644 23.18 -17.45 8.33
N VAL A 645 23.24 -16.17 7.95
CA VAL A 645 24.01 -15.71 6.79
C VAL A 645 24.75 -14.44 7.14
N GLY A 646 26.03 -14.39 6.79
CA GLY A 646 26.80 -13.16 6.98
C GLY A 646 28.27 -13.28 6.60
N ARG A 647 28.93 -12.12 6.57
CA ARG A 647 30.38 -12.02 6.49
C ARG A 647 30.96 -12.28 7.88
N ASN A 648 31.92 -13.17 7.96
CA ASN A 648 32.61 -13.56 9.18
C ASN A 648 34.11 -13.19 9.05
N PRO A 649 34.52 -11.97 9.46
CA PRO A 649 35.91 -11.54 9.45
C PRO A 649 36.66 -12.16 10.64
N VAL A 650 37.28 -13.33 10.45
CA VAL A 650 37.78 -14.17 11.57
C VAL A 650 38.83 -13.49 12.46
N MET A 651 39.48 -12.44 11.97
CA MET A 651 40.45 -11.63 12.71
C MET A 651 39.82 -10.65 13.71
N GLU A 652 38.51 -10.40 13.62
CA GLU A 652 37.77 -9.56 14.57
C GLU A 652 37.40 -10.34 15.84
N ARG A 653 37.44 -9.66 16.99
CA ARG A 653 37.19 -10.27 18.31
C ARG A 653 35.75 -10.75 18.50
N VAL A 654 34.77 -10.01 17.97
CA VAL A 654 33.34 -10.35 18.00
C VAL A 654 32.77 -10.06 16.63
N ARG A 655 32.09 -11.04 16.05
CA ARG A 655 31.63 -11.01 14.65
C ARG A 655 30.12 -11.19 14.63
N GLU A 656 29.41 -10.25 14.01
CA GLU A 656 27.96 -10.29 13.94
C GLU A 656 27.50 -10.88 12.61
N MET A 657 26.60 -11.86 12.67
CA MET A 657 25.93 -12.43 11.49
C MET A 657 24.42 -12.40 11.68
N GLY A 658 23.68 -12.23 10.58
CA GLY A 658 22.22 -12.14 10.63
C GLY A 658 21.58 -13.51 10.79
N VAL A 659 20.64 -13.63 11.72
CA VAL A 659 19.68 -14.74 11.73
C VAL A 659 18.57 -14.38 10.75
N ILE A 660 18.49 -15.14 9.66
CA ILE A 660 17.59 -14.85 8.52
C ILE A 660 16.34 -15.72 8.51
N GLY A 661 16.22 -16.67 9.44
CA GLY A 661 15.07 -17.57 9.52
C GLY A 661 15.34 -18.77 10.40
N GLY A 662 14.41 -19.72 10.33
CA GLY A 662 14.49 -20.98 11.06
C GLY A 662 13.30 -21.87 10.78
N SER A 663 13.33 -23.08 11.35
CA SER A 663 12.24 -24.05 11.29
C SER A 663 11.83 -24.48 12.71
N GLY A 664 10.72 -25.20 12.83
CA GLY A 664 10.18 -25.60 14.12
C GLY A 664 9.77 -24.39 14.95
N VAL A 665 10.30 -24.29 16.18
CA VAL A 665 10.02 -23.20 17.12
C VAL A 665 10.55 -21.86 16.60
N PHE A 666 11.62 -21.87 15.80
CA PHE A 666 12.22 -20.64 15.27
C PHE A 666 11.65 -20.21 13.91
N ARG A 667 10.43 -20.62 13.57
CA ARG A 667 9.78 -20.20 12.31
C ARG A 667 9.61 -18.68 12.31
N TYR A 668 9.97 -18.05 11.19
CA TYR A 668 10.03 -16.58 11.06
C TYR A 668 11.04 -15.90 12.01
N GLY A 669 11.96 -16.68 12.59
CA GLY A 669 12.99 -16.19 13.49
C GLY A 669 13.88 -15.16 12.82
N ARG A 670 14.03 -13.99 13.44
CA ARG A 670 14.95 -12.94 12.98
C ARG A 670 15.77 -12.40 14.14
N GLY A 671 17.00 -12.01 13.87
CA GLY A 671 17.90 -11.53 14.91
C GLY A 671 19.35 -11.54 14.46
N PHE A 672 20.25 -11.71 15.42
CA PHE A 672 21.68 -11.70 15.17
C PHE A 672 22.40 -12.74 16.02
N ALA A 673 23.53 -13.20 15.52
CA ALA A 673 24.45 -14.10 16.19
C ALA A 673 25.79 -13.40 16.34
N LEU A 674 26.31 -13.35 17.56
CA LEU A 674 27.65 -12.86 17.88
C LEU A 674 28.58 -14.06 18.02
N ALA A 675 29.57 -14.15 17.14
CA ALA A 675 30.57 -15.20 17.13
C ALA A 675 31.90 -14.69 17.69
N LYS A 676 32.57 -15.50 18.52
CA LYS A 676 33.89 -15.23 19.08
C LYS A 676 34.74 -16.49 19.00
N THR A 677 35.93 -16.38 18.42
CA THR A 677 36.86 -17.53 18.38
C THR A 677 37.48 -17.71 19.76
N CYS A 678 37.26 -18.88 20.37
CA CYS A 678 37.81 -19.24 21.68
C CYS A 678 39.14 -19.97 21.53
N MET A 679 39.26 -20.83 20.53
CA MET A 679 40.46 -21.62 20.25
C MET A 679 40.69 -21.68 18.75
N PHE A 680 41.96 -21.55 18.34
CA PHE A 680 42.39 -21.72 16.96
C PHE A 680 43.76 -22.41 16.97
N GLU A 681 43.78 -23.72 16.73
CA GLU A 681 45.02 -24.50 16.73
C GLU A 681 45.45 -24.82 15.28
N THR A 682 46.46 -24.10 14.81
CA THR A 682 46.92 -24.14 13.41
C THR A 682 47.51 -25.47 12.96
N LYS A 683 48.01 -26.29 13.90
CA LYS A 683 48.62 -27.59 13.57
C LYS A 683 47.59 -28.72 13.46
N SER A 684 46.50 -28.65 14.21
CA SER A 684 45.43 -29.66 14.23
C SER A 684 44.23 -29.26 13.36
N GLY A 685 44.15 -27.99 12.94
CA GLY A 685 43.05 -27.46 12.13
C GLY A 685 41.73 -27.41 12.90
N VAL A 686 41.80 -27.38 14.23
CA VAL A 686 40.64 -27.32 15.13
C VAL A 686 40.37 -25.87 15.52
N VAL A 687 39.12 -25.45 15.33
CA VAL A 687 38.63 -24.11 15.65
C VAL A 687 37.38 -24.22 16.51
N VAL A 688 37.42 -23.63 17.70
CA VAL A 688 36.25 -23.57 18.59
C VAL A 688 35.73 -22.14 18.62
N VAL A 689 34.46 -21.96 18.26
CA VAL A 689 33.80 -20.66 18.17
C VAL A 689 32.59 -20.63 19.10
N GLU A 690 32.57 -19.66 20.01
CA GLU A 690 31.43 -19.35 20.86
C GLU A 690 30.40 -18.53 20.07
N TYR A 691 29.13 -18.90 20.20
CA TYR A 691 27.99 -18.20 19.61
C TYR A 691 27.02 -17.74 20.71
N ASN A 692 26.70 -16.44 20.67
CA ASN A 692 25.62 -15.83 21.42
C ASN A 692 24.55 -15.36 20.43
N VAL A 693 23.43 -16.07 20.36
CA VAL A 693 22.36 -15.82 19.39
C VAL A 693 21.15 -15.20 20.09
N SER A 694 20.70 -14.07 19.58
CA SER A 694 19.44 -13.44 19.99
C SER A 694 18.46 -13.53 18.84
N VAL A 695 17.39 -14.30 19.00
CA VAL A 695 16.38 -14.52 17.97
C VAL A 695 14.99 -14.17 18.50
N MET A 696 14.28 -13.35 17.74
CA MET A 696 12.87 -13.07 17.95
C MET A 696 12.04 -13.98 17.05
N HIS A 697 11.13 -14.75 17.64
CA HIS A 697 10.24 -15.72 16.98
C HIS A 697 8.86 -15.73 17.68
N PHE A 698 7.95 -16.61 17.26
CA PHE A 698 6.53 -16.60 17.66
C PHE A 698 6.12 -17.92 18.33
#